data_AF-K2PZ22-F1
#
_entry.id   AF-K2PZ22-F1
#
_cell.length_a   1.000
_cell.length_b   1.000
_cell.length_c   1.000
_cell.angle_alpha   90.00
_cell.angle_beta   90.00
_cell.angle_gamma   90.00
#
_symmetry.space_group_name_H-M   'P 1'
#
loop_
_entity.id
_entity.type
_entity.pdbx_description
1 polymer ?
#
loop_
_entity_poly.entity_id
_entity_poly.type
_entity_poly.pdbx_seq_one_letter_code
_entity_poly.pdbx_strand_id
1 'polypeptide(L)'
;MAFEPDKITKEHVLKAVQEIESKEIELRPSTGYDVIIEGKAYPPKEIMRFSHEQMNGKHIWNKGGGEPTNKFLSNLGFEIKSKSSNGNPNIEQTTGRIWKLGCNWGSGKPSFYEYIKELQIVIGVSDKTYNINDLVIVTEGHQVRSIAKVLESPQPVTTNTELQSDFEKHEIEYEDWVTYAEVEWYELTAEEQFNYQLQQGICKVNNREIRDRTIQLWDERNVSFWIFQGNPSVFDFETAIKEDLLHDWTVSAHKDKIKERDKVILWITGKNAGCYALAQISNSPRETKSSPDDHLWKSKDKNDLKAGIKIQANLIDTPLLWKNIKSVKGIENLKVGNQGTNFSATRQEYRIIEALAENAMQSKHEHYDMKSKNIILYGPPGTGKTFNSVDHAVEIALGKSLGSHTQNKAEFDRLRKEGQIEFVTFHQSYSYEDFMVGIAPDTTSGTLRFDKKDGIFKQLCERAKQNWSTATKKQDQTIDFDYVFNSFFSKLIEEEVEEVEIPMRSKGYKFKITAIDVENGRIKFTKQSGGTGHDLLVKNTKGIYDETLDYGEQGLGVYYNPLVDQLKQHAKTLEPIQEEIALKNFVLVIDEINRANISRVFGELITLLEDDKRLGEENELKITLPNGEKDFGIPPNLFIIGTMNTADKSIALIDIALRRRFEFIGYYPQYEGYDENAIKLLQAVNASIFEKKKSADYLIGHAYFMKQLPIETVLENKVLPLLMEYFSGKTDIVSSIFEGSGWTVSYDSSSYSWNISKGGA
;
A
#
# COMPACT_ATOMS: atom_id res chain seq x y z
N MET A 1 -12.60 2.00 60.48
CA MET A 1 -12.54 0.52 60.42
C MET A 1 -11.59 0.10 59.31
N ALA A 2 -10.72 -0.87 59.62
CA ALA A 2 -9.63 -1.34 58.77
C ALA A 2 -10.13 -2.20 57.60
N PHE A 3 -9.31 -2.32 56.55
CA PHE A 3 -9.54 -3.25 55.44
C PHE A 3 -9.32 -4.68 55.95
N GLU A 4 -10.38 -5.47 56.05
CA GLU A 4 -10.37 -6.84 56.61
C GLU A 4 -10.83 -7.86 55.54
N PRO A 5 -10.00 -8.15 54.52
CA PRO A 5 -10.37 -8.98 53.38
C PRO A 5 -10.74 -10.41 53.77
N ASP A 6 -10.19 -10.94 54.87
CA ASP A 6 -10.39 -12.33 55.30
C ASP A 6 -11.79 -12.60 55.89
N LYS A 7 -12.61 -11.56 56.10
CA LYS A 7 -14.00 -11.68 56.54
C LYS A 7 -14.99 -11.80 55.36
N ILE A 8 -14.53 -11.67 54.11
CA ILE A 8 -15.38 -11.83 52.93
C ILE A 8 -15.65 -13.32 52.71
N THR A 9 -16.92 -13.72 52.74
CA THR A 9 -17.36 -15.10 52.53
C THR A 9 -17.89 -15.31 51.11
N LYS A 10 -18.10 -16.56 50.71
CA LYS A 10 -18.75 -16.92 49.45
C LYS A 10 -20.13 -16.28 49.28
N GLU A 11 -20.89 -16.13 50.38
CA GLU A 11 -22.23 -15.53 50.37
C GLU A 11 -22.20 -14.03 50.03
N HIS A 12 -21.18 -13.29 50.51
CA HIS A 12 -20.99 -11.88 50.15
C HIS A 12 -20.71 -11.71 48.65
N VAL A 13 -19.96 -12.64 48.04
CA VAL A 13 -19.68 -12.65 46.61
C VAL A 13 -20.94 -12.89 45.78
N LEU A 14 -21.79 -13.84 46.19
CA LEU A 14 -23.06 -14.11 45.49
C LEU A 14 -24.06 -12.95 45.62
N LYS A 15 -24.17 -12.35 46.81
CA LYS A 15 -25.00 -11.15 47.03
C LYS A 15 -24.54 -9.96 46.17
N ALA A 16 -23.23 -9.77 46.05
CA ALA A 16 -22.65 -8.75 45.19
C ALA A 16 -23.05 -8.95 43.72
N VAL A 17 -22.98 -10.18 43.20
CA VAL A 17 -23.41 -10.50 41.83
C VAL A 17 -24.90 -10.25 41.64
N GLN A 18 -25.76 -10.67 42.57
CA GLN A 18 -27.20 -10.41 42.50
C GLN A 18 -27.54 -8.91 42.49
N GLU A 19 -26.84 -8.10 43.28
CA GLU A 19 -27.00 -6.65 43.26
C GLU A 19 -26.55 -6.03 41.93
N ILE A 20 -25.39 -6.45 41.41
CA ILE A 20 -24.88 -5.99 40.12
C ILE A 20 -25.88 -6.29 39.00
N GLU A 21 -26.44 -7.50 38.96
CA GLU A 21 -27.40 -7.89 37.93
C GLU A 21 -28.75 -7.17 38.09
N SER A 22 -29.29 -7.10 39.31
CA SER A 22 -30.61 -6.48 39.56
C SER A 22 -30.64 -4.97 39.30
N LYS A 23 -29.50 -4.30 39.48
CA LYS A 23 -29.34 -2.85 39.25
C LYS A 23 -28.68 -2.52 37.91
N GLU A 24 -28.41 -3.52 37.08
CA GLU A 24 -27.71 -3.39 35.78
C GLU A 24 -26.42 -2.56 35.89
N ILE A 25 -25.61 -2.83 36.93
CA ILE A 25 -24.38 -2.07 37.20
C ILE A 25 -23.31 -2.44 36.18
N GLU A 26 -22.86 -1.45 35.40
CA GLU A 26 -21.78 -1.64 34.45
C GLU A 26 -20.43 -1.78 35.18
N LEU A 27 -19.80 -2.96 35.03
CA LEU A 27 -18.53 -3.27 35.68
C LEU A 27 -17.34 -2.90 34.78
N ARG A 28 -16.25 -2.43 35.41
CA ARG A 28 -14.98 -2.23 34.70
C ARG A 28 -14.42 -3.57 34.25
N PRO A 29 -14.13 -3.78 32.94
CA PRO A 29 -13.65 -5.06 32.45
C PRO A 29 -12.28 -5.40 33.05
N SER A 30 -12.08 -6.68 33.38
CA SER A 30 -10.76 -7.20 33.72
C SER A 30 -9.90 -7.37 32.46
N THR A 31 -8.59 -7.16 32.61
CA THR A 31 -7.62 -7.22 31.51
C THR A 31 -6.96 -8.58 31.33
N GLY A 32 -6.87 -9.40 32.39
CA GLY A 32 -6.16 -10.68 32.36
C GLY A 32 -7.01 -11.90 32.72
N TYR A 33 -7.94 -11.77 33.66
CA TYR A 33 -8.72 -12.90 34.19
C TYR A 33 -10.16 -12.51 34.47
N ASP A 34 -11.09 -13.43 34.26
CA ASP A 34 -12.45 -13.40 34.77
C ASP A 34 -12.64 -14.44 35.87
N VAL A 35 -13.51 -14.14 36.83
CA VAL A 35 -14.08 -15.13 37.73
C VAL A 35 -15.42 -15.59 37.17
N ILE A 36 -15.66 -16.90 37.12
CA ILE A 36 -16.93 -17.47 36.67
C ILE A 36 -17.82 -17.69 37.89
N ILE A 37 -18.97 -17.02 37.88
CA ILE A 37 -19.99 -17.11 38.93
C ILE A 37 -21.31 -17.38 38.24
N GLU A 38 -21.95 -18.51 38.59
CA GLU A 38 -23.23 -18.95 37.98
C GLU A 38 -23.20 -19.00 36.44
N GLY A 39 -22.06 -19.38 35.86
CA GLY A 39 -21.88 -19.53 34.41
C GLY A 39 -21.61 -18.21 33.66
N LYS A 40 -21.61 -17.06 34.34
CA LYS A 40 -21.26 -15.75 33.78
C LYS A 40 -19.88 -15.30 34.22
N ALA A 41 -19.20 -14.56 33.35
CA ALA A 41 -17.84 -14.08 33.56
C ALA A 41 -17.84 -12.67 34.15
N TYR A 42 -17.12 -12.49 35.25
CA TYR A 42 -17.03 -11.21 35.96
C TYR A 42 -15.58 -10.78 36.22
N PRO A 43 -15.30 -9.46 36.26
CA PRO A 43 -13.99 -8.94 36.64
C PRO A 43 -13.66 -9.23 38.12
N PRO A 44 -12.59 -9.99 38.44
CA PRO A 44 -12.28 -10.45 39.79
C PRO A 44 -12.15 -9.31 40.81
N LYS A 45 -11.50 -8.22 40.42
CA LYS A 45 -11.27 -7.07 41.31
C LYS A 45 -12.56 -6.31 41.64
N GLU A 46 -13.44 -6.15 40.65
CA GLU A 46 -14.71 -5.44 40.86
C GLU A 46 -15.64 -6.28 41.72
N ILE A 47 -15.72 -7.60 41.46
CA ILE A 47 -16.46 -8.52 42.33
C ILE A 47 -16.01 -8.40 43.78
N MET A 48 -14.69 -8.35 44.04
CA MET A 48 -14.21 -8.24 45.42
C MET A 48 -14.51 -6.88 46.07
N ARG A 49 -14.62 -5.79 45.31
CA ARG A 49 -15.03 -4.48 45.84
C ARG A 49 -16.49 -4.49 46.27
N PHE A 50 -17.38 -4.99 45.43
CA PHE A 50 -18.80 -5.15 45.77
C PHE A 50 -18.99 -6.17 46.89
N SER A 51 -18.20 -7.24 46.93
CA SER A 51 -18.24 -8.21 48.03
C SER A 51 -17.81 -7.61 49.36
N HIS A 52 -16.82 -6.71 49.36
CA HIS A 52 -16.43 -5.96 50.55
C HIS A 52 -17.52 -4.96 50.95
N GLU A 53 -18.22 -4.36 49.99
CA GLU A 53 -19.38 -3.49 50.25
C GLU A 53 -20.54 -4.25 50.90
N GLN A 54 -20.85 -5.47 50.45
CA GLN A 54 -21.83 -6.33 51.12
C GLN A 54 -21.45 -6.66 52.57
N MET A 55 -20.16 -6.81 52.84
CA MET A 55 -19.65 -7.19 54.15
C MET A 55 -19.73 -6.03 55.17
N ASN A 56 -19.38 -4.80 54.78
CA ASN A 56 -19.27 -3.68 55.72
C ASN A 56 -19.67 -2.29 55.19
N GLY A 57 -20.32 -2.23 54.03
CA GLY A 57 -20.80 -0.99 53.41
C GLY A 57 -19.71 -0.14 52.75
N LYS A 58 -18.50 -0.66 52.53
CA LYS A 58 -17.42 0.07 51.84
C LYS A 58 -17.00 -0.61 50.55
N HIS A 59 -16.96 0.14 49.45
CA HIS A 59 -16.53 -0.36 48.15
C HIS A 59 -14.99 -0.27 47.96
N ILE A 60 -14.24 -1.13 48.66
CA ILE A 60 -12.76 -1.09 48.71
C ILE A 60 -12.16 -2.48 48.50
N TRP A 61 -11.12 -2.56 47.67
CA TRP A 61 -10.27 -3.75 47.54
C TRP A 61 -8.82 -3.34 47.27
N ASN A 62 -7.97 -3.44 48.29
CA ASN A 62 -6.58 -2.96 48.25
C ASN A 62 -5.57 -4.00 47.76
N LYS A 63 -6.03 -5.20 47.39
CA LYS A 63 -5.17 -6.21 46.74
C LYS A 63 -5.15 -6.00 45.22
N GLY A 64 -4.03 -6.33 44.58
CA GLY A 64 -3.88 -6.27 43.13
C GLY A 64 -4.86 -7.22 42.42
N GLY A 65 -5.44 -6.80 41.30
CA GLY A 65 -6.51 -7.53 40.60
C GLY A 65 -6.08 -8.82 39.88
N GLY A 66 -4.79 -9.16 39.89
CA GLY A 66 -4.25 -10.41 39.35
C GLY A 66 -4.18 -11.51 40.42
N GLU A 67 -3.05 -12.19 40.51
CA GLU A 67 -2.83 -13.37 41.36
C GLU A 67 -3.35 -13.26 42.81
N PRO A 68 -3.15 -12.14 43.54
CA PRO A 68 -3.65 -12.03 44.92
C PRO A 68 -5.17 -12.05 45.04
N THR A 69 -5.89 -11.53 44.04
CA THR A 69 -7.36 -11.52 44.00
C THR A 69 -7.89 -12.85 43.49
N ASN A 70 -7.27 -13.40 42.45
CA ASN A 70 -7.62 -14.69 41.88
C ASN A 70 -7.47 -15.82 42.90
N LYS A 71 -6.35 -15.88 43.61
CA LYS A 71 -6.11 -16.87 44.67
C LYS A 71 -7.16 -16.79 45.78
N PHE A 72 -7.61 -15.59 46.13
CA PHE A 72 -8.65 -15.40 47.15
C PHE A 72 -10.01 -15.96 46.70
N LEU A 73 -10.41 -15.66 45.45
CA LEU A 73 -11.65 -16.17 44.86
C LEU A 73 -11.61 -17.69 44.62
N SER A 74 -10.47 -18.22 44.20
CA SER A 74 -10.26 -19.67 44.08
C SER A 74 -10.36 -20.38 45.42
N ASN A 75 -9.82 -19.80 46.50
CA ASN A 75 -9.96 -20.35 47.85
C ASN A 75 -11.43 -20.34 48.35
N LEU A 76 -12.27 -19.43 47.85
CA LEU A 76 -13.72 -19.43 48.09
C LEU A 76 -14.49 -20.39 47.16
N GLY A 77 -13.79 -21.10 46.28
CA GLY A 77 -14.33 -22.12 45.39
C GLY A 77 -14.93 -21.57 44.08
N PHE A 78 -14.44 -20.43 43.59
CA PHE A 78 -14.82 -19.89 42.27
C PHE A 78 -13.76 -20.20 41.21
N GLU A 79 -14.21 -20.47 39.98
CA GLU A 79 -13.35 -20.74 38.83
C GLU A 79 -12.79 -19.44 38.25
N ILE A 80 -11.50 -19.40 37.92
CA ILE A 80 -10.84 -18.27 37.26
C ILE A 80 -10.48 -18.65 35.82
N LYS A 81 -10.90 -17.85 34.84
CA LYS A 81 -10.57 -18.00 33.41
C LYS A 81 -9.69 -16.86 32.92
N SER A 82 -8.66 -17.16 32.12
CA SER A 82 -7.81 -16.15 31.49
C SER A 82 -8.47 -15.55 30.24
N LYS A 83 -8.34 -14.24 30.04
CA LYS A 83 -8.78 -13.55 28.81
C LYS A 83 -7.65 -13.55 27.79
N SER A 84 -7.84 -14.27 26.69
CA SER A 84 -6.99 -14.14 25.50
C SER A 84 -7.28 -12.80 24.81
N SER A 85 -6.32 -11.87 24.86
CA SER A 85 -6.35 -10.64 24.08
C SER A 85 -6.03 -10.93 22.60
N ASN A 86 -6.95 -10.59 21.71
CA ASN A 86 -6.74 -10.55 20.26
C ASN A 86 -5.65 -9.53 19.91
N GLY A 87 -4.45 -10.05 19.62
CA GLY A 87 -3.30 -9.30 19.13
C GLY A 87 -2.13 -10.27 18.99
N ASN A 88 -1.94 -10.76 17.76
CA ASN A 88 -0.80 -11.57 17.28
C ASN A 88 -0.51 -12.89 18.05
N PRO A 89 -0.96 -14.06 17.56
CA PRO A 89 -0.89 -15.33 18.29
C PRO A 89 0.48 -16.02 18.24
N ASN A 90 1.60 -15.30 18.40
CA ASN A 90 2.94 -15.92 18.38
C ASN A 90 4.04 -15.12 19.12
N ILE A 91 3.74 -14.55 20.28
CA ILE A 91 4.78 -14.25 21.28
C ILE A 91 4.25 -14.75 22.62
N GLU A 92 4.77 -15.89 23.05
CA GLU A 92 4.54 -16.43 24.39
C GLU A 92 4.89 -15.36 25.44
N GLN A 93 4.05 -15.21 26.46
CA GLN A 93 4.38 -14.49 27.70
C GLN A 93 5.46 -15.24 28.49
N THR A 94 6.70 -15.30 28.00
CA THR A 94 7.75 -16.15 28.60
C THR A 94 9.07 -15.45 28.94
N THR A 95 9.18 -14.12 28.84
CA THR A 95 10.43 -13.40 29.14
C THR A 95 10.26 -12.33 30.23
N GLY A 96 11.09 -12.44 31.27
CA GLY A 96 11.20 -11.52 32.40
C GLY A 96 12.02 -10.26 32.05
N ARG A 97 12.63 -9.63 33.06
CA ARG A 97 13.58 -8.51 32.87
C ARG A 97 14.78 -8.99 32.06
N ILE A 98 15.43 -8.05 31.35
CA ILE A 98 16.66 -8.34 30.60
C ILE A 98 17.85 -7.77 31.37
N TRP A 99 18.85 -8.60 31.59
CA TRP A 99 20.07 -8.30 32.34
C TRP A 99 21.29 -8.49 31.47
N LYS A 100 22.38 -7.82 31.84
CA LYS A 100 23.73 -8.04 31.30
C LYS A 100 24.58 -8.71 32.36
N LEU A 101 25.33 -9.73 31.98
CA LEU A 101 26.43 -10.33 32.74
C LEU A 101 27.74 -10.21 31.94
N GLY A 102 28.70 -9.45 32.45
CA GLY A 102 30.05 -9.35 31.90
C GLY A 102 31.00 -10.37 32.51
N CYS A 103 31.64 -11.17 31.67
CA CYS A 103 32.53 -12.27 32.10
C CYS A 103 33.98 -11.84 32.38
N ASN A 104 34.33 -10.57 32.12
CA ASN A 104 35.65 -10.02 32.41
C ASN A 104 35.57 -9.11 33.64
N TRP A 105 35.84 -9.64 34.83
CA TRP A 105 35.81 -8.86 36.08
C TRP A 105 37.12 -8.10 36.28
N GLY A 106 37.20 -6.90 35.71
CA GLY A 106 38.38 -6.04 35.86
C GLY A 106 39.45 -6.25 34.79
N SER A 107 40.36 -5.28 34.70
CA SER A 107 41.37 -5.23 33.64
C SER A 107 42.43 -6.33 33.83
N GLY A 108 42.53 -7.27 32.90
CA GLY A 108 43.60 -8.28 32.84
C GLY A 108 43.28 -9.62 33.54
N LYS A 109 42.07 -9.80 34.07
CA LYS A 109 41.61 -11.07 34.65
C LYS A 109 41.15 -12.07 33.58
N PRO A 110 41.22 -13.40 33.84
CA PRO A 110 40.66 -14.40 32.94
C PRO A 110 39.14 -14.27 32.80
N SER A 111 38.63 -14.50 31.59
CA SER A 111 37.19 -14.60 31.32
C SER A 111 36.65 -15.88 31.94
N PHE A 112 35.56 -15.81 32.69
CA PHE A 112 34.86 -17.01 33.21
C PHE A 112 33.74 -17.51 32.29
N TYR A 113 33.66 -16.99 31.07
CA TYR A 113 32.58 -17.29 30.13
C TYR A 113 32.39 -18.79 29.85
N GLU A 114 33.47 -19.49 29.45
CA GLU A 114 33.38 -20.91 29.10
C GLU A 114 33.00 -21.76 30.33
N TYR A 115 33.43 -21.35 31.52
CA TYR A 115 33.11 -22.04 32.77
C TYR A 115 31.62 -21.97 33.11
N ILE A 116 31.02 -20.77 33.12
CA ILE A 116 29.58 -20.65 33.43
C ILE A 116 28.69 -21.27 32.35
N LYS A 117 29.19 -21.32 31.11
CA LYS A 117 28.54 -22.00 29.99
C LYS A 117 28.55 -23.52 30.17
N GLU A 118 29.69 -24.11 30.54
CA GLU A 118 29.78 -25.55 30.82
C GLU A 118 28.85 -25.97 31.96
N LEU A 119 28.71 -25.12 32.98
CA LEU A 119 27.82 -25.35 34.12
C LEU A 119 26.34 -25.00 33.86
N GLN A 120 26.02 -24.33 32.75
CA GLN A 120 24.67 -23.81 32.47
C GLN A 120 24.11 -22.94 33.60
N ILE A 121 24.94 -22.01 34.10
CA ILE A 121 24.56 -21.05 35.16
C ILE A 121 24.81 -19.60 34.75
N VAL A 122 24.18 -18.67 35.46
CA VAL A 122 24.54 -17.25 35.45
C VAL A 122 24.88 -16.79 36.87
N ILE A 123 25.79 -15.82 36.97
CA ILE A 123 26.23 -15.23 38.24
C ILE A 123 25.56 -13.86 38.44
N GLY A 124 25.09 -13.61 39.66
CA GLY A 124 24.45 -12.40 40.12
C GLY A 124 25.08 -11.89 41.42
N VAL A 125 24.57 -10.77 41.93
CA VAL A 125 24.95 -10.20 43.24
C VAL A 125 23.68 -9.86 44.01
N SER A 126 23.74 -9.89 45.34
CA SER A 126 22.58 -9.82 46.23
C SER A 126 21.75 -8.52 46.09
N ASP A 127 22.34 -7.42 45.64
CA ASP A 127 21.66 -6.15 45.35
C ASP A 127 21.08 -6.08 43.91
N LYS A 128 21.41 -7.05 43.05
CA LYS A 128 20.99 -7.16 41.64
C LYS A 128 20.64 -8.60 41.29
N THR A 129 19.62 -9.14 41.94
CA THR A 129 19.19 -10.52 41.76
C THR A 129 18.28 -10.70 40.53
N TYR A 130 18.52 -11.79 39.82
CA TYR A 130 17.67 -12.23 38.72
C TYR A 130 16.37 -12.87 39.23
N ASN A 131 15.33 -12.86 38.41
CA ASN A 131 14.09 -13.58 38.66
C ASN A 131 13.94 -14.74 37.67
N ILE A 132 13.13 -15.73 38.03
CA ILE A 132 12.73 -16.80 37.11
C ILE A 132 12.13 -16.17 35.84
N ASN A 133 12.53 -16.69 34.68
CA ASN A 133 12.23 -16.22 33.33
C ASN A 133 12.96 -14.94 32.88
N ASP A 134 13.75 -14.27 33.72
CA ASP A 134 14.60 -13.18 33.25
C ASP A 134 15.57 -13.68 32.16
N LEU A 135 15.83 -12.84 31.15
CA LEU A 135 16.87 -13.11 30.15
C LEU A 135 18.15 -12.39 30.54
N VAL A 136 19.29 -13.05 30.34
CA VAL A 136 20.62 -12.51 30.63
C VAL A 136 21.44 -12.55 29.35
N ILE A 137 21.83 -11.39 28.84
CA ILE A 137 22.86 -11.30 27.79
C ILE A 137 24.23 -11.47 28.45
N VAL A 138 24.99 -12.44 27.96
CA VAL A 138 26.32 -12.78 28.49
C VAL A 138 27.36 -12.17 27.55
N THR A 139 28.25 -11.35 28.10
CA THR A 139 29.20 -10.54 27.31
C THR A 139 30.64 -10.84 27.63
N GLU A 140 31.45 -10.97 26.59
CA GLU A 140 32.91 -10.99 26.66
C GLU A 140 33.44 -9.65 26.12
N GLY A 141 33.93 -8.80 27.03
CA GLY A 141 34.16 -7.38 26.74
C GLY A 141 32.85 -6.66 26.38
N HIS A 142 32.78 -6.10 25.18
CA HIS A 142 31.56 -5.45 24.65
C HIS A 142 30.71 -6.37 23.78
N GLN A 143 31.19 -7.56 23.44
CA GLN A 143 30.50 -8.46 22.54
C GLN A 143 29.55 -9.36 23.32
N VAL A 144 28.27 -9.36 22.94
CA VAL A 144 27.27 -10.30 23.43
C VAL A 144 27.48 -11.63 22.71
N ARG A 145 27.79 -12.69 23.47
CA ARG A 145 28.09 -14.02 22.93
C ARG A 145 26.97 -15.05 23.15
N SER A 146 26.13 -14.83 24.15
CA SER A 146 25.04 -15.75 24.49
C SER A 146 23.86 -15.01 25.10
N ILE A 147 22.71 -15.67 25.08
CA ILE A 147 21.52 -15.30 25.84
C ILE A 147 21.19 -16.49 26.75
N ALA A 148 20.92 -16.23 28.01
CA ALA A 148 20.56 -17.24 28.99
C ALA A 148 19.21 -16.91 29.62
N LYS A 149 18.33 -17.89 29.80
CA LYS A 149 17.05 -17.71 30.49
C LYS A 149 17.10 -18.35 31.87
N VAL A 150 16.81 -17.57 32.90
CA VAL A 150 16.85 -18.01 34.30
C VAL A 150 15.71 -19.00 34.60
N LEU A 151 16.07 -20.19 35.08
CA LEU A 151 15.12 -21.28 35.36
C LEU A 151 14.72 -21.36 36.84
N GLU A 152 15.57 -20.86 37.74
CA GLU A 152 15.36 -20.94 39.18
C GLU A 152 15.66 -19.62 39.90
N SER A 153 15.33 -19.55 41.19
CA SER A 153 15.63 -18.37 42.01
C SER A 153 17.12 -18.39 42.40
N PRO A 154 17.87 -17.28 42.21
CA PRO A 154 19.30 -17.26 42.53
C PRO A 154 19.59 -17.64 43.98
N GLN A 155 20.59 -18.51 44.18
CA GLN A 155 21.09 -18.94 45.49
C GLN A 155 22.51 -18.40 45.73
N PRO A 156 22.92 -18.13 46.98
CA PRO A 156 24.31 -17.78 47.29
C PRO A 156 25.30 -18.84 46.81
N VAL A 157 26.44 -18.46 46.25
CA VAL A 157 27.44 -19.43 45.73
C VAL A 157 28.01 -20.33 46.83
N THR A 158 28.00 -19.86 48.07
CA THR A 158 28.38 -20.60 49.28
C THR A 158 27.46 -21.79 49.59
N THR A 159 26.26 -21.86 48.99
CA THR A 159 25.39 -23.05 49.13
C THR A 159 25.86 -24.22 48.26
N ASN A 160 26.80 -24.00 47.33
CA ASN A 160 27.38 -25.04 46.49
C ASN A 160 28.91 -25.08 46.67
N THR A 161 29.39 -26.04 47.47
CA THR A 161 30.82 -26.21 47.79
C THR A 161 31.66 -26.65 46.59
N GLU A 162 31.06 -27.17 45.53
CA GLU A 162 31.79 -27.62 44.33
C GLU A 162 32.30 -26.42 43.50
N LEU A 163 31.63 -25.27 43.60
CA LEU A 163 32.00 -24.05 42.86
C LEU A 163 33.25 -23.35 43.43
N GLN A 164 33.62 -23.61 44.68
CA GLN A 164 34.64 -22.82 45.40
C GLN A 164 36.00 -22.82 44.69
N SER A 165 36.53 -24.01 44.37
CA SER A 165 37.86 -24.15 43.77
C SER A 165 37.96 -23.50 42.38
N ASP A 166 36.88 -23.52 41.61
CA ASP A 166 36.84 -22.98 40.26
C ASP A 166 36.57 -21.47 40.25
N PHE A 167 35.75 -20.97 41.18
CA PHE A 167 35.56 -19.53 41.40
C PHE A 167 36.88 -18.86 41.80
N GLU A 168 37.64 -19.47 42.71
CA GLU A 168 38.98 -19.01 43.08
C GLU A 168 39.94 -19.00 41.88
N LYS A 169 39.92 -20.06 41.05
CA LYS A 169 40.73 -20.15 39.82
C LYS A 169 40.39 -19.07 38.79
N HIS A 170 39.15 -18.61 38.75
CA HIS A 170 38.67 -17.57 37.83
C HIS A 170 38.58 -16.19 38.48
N GLU A 171 39.12 -16.04 39.70
CA GLU A 171 39.11 -14.82 40.49
C GLU A 171 37.71 -14.21 40.67
N ILE A 172 36.69 -15.08 40.80
CA ILE A 172 35.33 -14.73 41.17
C ILE A 172 35.19 -14.86 42.68
N GLU A 173 34.57 -13.87 43.32
CA GLU A 173 34.36 -13.89 44.77
C GLU A 173 33.39 -15.01 45.17
N TYR A 174 33.79 -15.82 46.17
CA TYR A 174 33.00 -16.91 46.72
C TYR A 174 32.45 -16.51 48.10
N GLU A 175 31.42 -15.67 48.09
CA GLU A 175 30.84 -15.04 49.29
C GLU A 175 29.31 -15.11 49.25
N ASP A 176 28.64 -15.02 50.41
CA ASP A 176 27.16 -15.12 50.52
C ASP A 176 26.39 -14.10 49.67
N TRP A 177 27.04 -12.99 49.31
CA TRP A 177 26.43 -11.93 48.51
C TRP A 177 26.58 -12.14 47.00
N VAL A 178 27.38 -13.10 46.55
CA VAL A 178 27.46 -13.54 45.15
C VAL A 178 26.48 -14.69 44.97
N THR A 179 25.65 -14.64 43.93
CA THR A 179 24.61 -15.65 43.70
C THR A 179 24.80 -16.35 42.36
N TYR A 180 24.32 -17.58 42.22
CA TYR A 180 24.19 -18.28 40.95
C TYR A 180 22.75 -18.75 40.71
N ALA A 181 22.37 -18.97 39.46
CA ALA A 181 21.12 -19.59 39.07
C ALA A 181 21.30 -20.44 37.82
N GLU A 182 20.65 -21.61 37.77
CA GLU A 182 20.53 -22.43 36.56
C GLU A 182 19.80 -21.72 35.43
N VAL A 183 20.28 -21.93 34.19
CA VAL A 183 19.76 -21.30 32.98
C VAL A 183 19.56 -22.25 31.81
N GLU A 184 18.62 -21.92 30.93
CA GLU A 184 18.62 -22.40 29.55
C GLU A 184 19.59 -21.52 28.75
N TRP A 185 20.64 -22.11 28.17
CA TRP A 185 21.67 -21.39 27.42
C TRP A 185 21.42 -21.39 25.92
N TYR A 186 21.57 -20.23 25.29
CA TYR A 186 21.59 -20.08 23.84
C TYR A 186 22.88 -19.38 23.39
N GLU A 187 23.76 -20.16 22.76
CA GLU A 187 25.00 -19.65 22.17
C GLU A 187 24.72 -18.94 20.85
N LEU A 188 25.12 -17.68 20.74
CA LEU A 188 24.97 -16.92 19.50
C LEU A 188 26.07 -17.31 18.51
N THR A 189 25.65 -17.61 17.28
CA THR A 189 26.55 -17.76 16.13
C THR A 189 27.29 -16.45 15.84
N ALA A 190 28.38 -16.50 15.08
CA ALA A 190 29.17 -15.30 14.75
C ALA A 190 28.33 -14.18 14.08
N GLU A 191 27.26 -14.54 13.35
CA GLU A 191 26.34 -13.59 12.70
C GLU A 191 25.30 -13.01 13.66
N GLU A 192 25.00 -13.70 14.76
CA GLU A 192 24.01 -13.27 15.76
C GLU A 192 24.63 -12.40 16.85
N GLN A 193 25.94 -12.52 17.07
CA GLN A 193 26.68 -11.72 18.05
C GLN A 193 26.61 -10.23 17.72
N PHE A 194 26.44 -9.40 18.75
CA PHE A 194 26.32 -7.94 18.62
C PHE A 194 26.99 -7.24 19.79
N ASN A 195 27.24 -5.94 19.66
CA ASN A 195 27.95 -5.18 20.69
C ASN A 195 26.99 -4.44 21.63
N TYR A 196 27.31 -4.46 22.92
CA TYR A 196 26.70 -3.61 23.94
C TYR A 196 27.79 -2.89 24.74
N GLN A 197 27.98 -1.60 24.44
CA GLN A 197 29.10 -0.78 24.95
C GLN A 197 28.94 -0.31 26.42
N LEU A 198 28.47 -1.19 27.30
CA LEU A 198 28.33 -0.90 28.73
C LEU A 198 29.40 -1.63 29.54
N GLN A 199 30.22 -0.88 30.27
CA GLN A 199 31.33 -1.45 31.06
C GLN A 199 30.90 -2.08 32.40
N GLN A 200 29.66 -1.88 32.85
CA GLN A 200 29.19 -2.49 34.09
C GLN A 200 29.11 -4.02 33.95
N GLY A 201 29.61 -4.73 34.96
CA GLY A 201 29.60 -6.20 35.02
C GLY A 201 28.17 -6.75 35.02
N ILE A 202 27.39 -6.46 36.06
CA ILE A 202 25.99 -6.87 36.19
C ILE A 202 25.07 -5.64 36.27
N CYS A 203 24.12 -5.57 35.34
CA CYS A 203 23.13 -4.47 35.31
C CYS A 203 21.89 -4.85 34.51
N LYS A 204 20.78 -4.13 34.77
CA LYS A 204 19.56 -4.25 33.99
C LYS A 204 19.73 -3.55 32.64
N VAL A 205 19.34 -4.21 31.56
CA VAL A 205 19.36 -3.64 30.21
C VAL A 205 18.09 -2.82 30.03
N ASN A 206 18.24 -1.50 29.96
CA ASN A 206 17.13 -0.57 29.69
C ASN A 206 17.12 -0.08 28.24
N ASN A 207 18.20 -0.29 27.48
CA ASN A 207 18.27 0.08 26.06
C ASN A 207 17.25 -0.76 25.26
N ARG A 208 16.29 -0.09 24.62
CA ARG A 208 15.19 -0.73 23.90
C ARG A 208 15.69 -1.61 22.74
N GLU A 209 16.63 -1.12 21.94
CA GLU A 209 17.18 -1.85 20.79
C GLU A 209 17.83 -3.18 21.21
N ILE A 210 18.65 -3.14 22.27
CA ILE A 210 19.28 -4.34 22.82
C ILE A 210 18.25 -5.31 23.37
N ARG A 211 17.21 -4.80 24.04
CA ARG A 211 16.12 -5.63 24.57
C ARG A 211 15.33 -6.31 23.46
N ASP A 212 14.87 -5.54 22.48
CA ASP A 212 14.07 -6.03 21.37
C ASP A 212 14.88 -7.07 20.57
N ARG A 213 16.18 -6.80 20.34
CA ARG A 213 17.11 -7.75 19.71
C ARG A 213 17.30 -9.04 20.51
N THR A 214 17.41 -8.93 21.84
CA THR A 214 17.58 -10.10 22.73
C THR A 214 16.34 -10.99 22.71
N ILE A 215 15.14 -10.39 22.82
CA ILE A 215 13.88 -11.13 22.77
C ILE A 215 13.74 -11.83 21.42
N GLN A 216 14.01 -11.10 20.33
CA GLN A 216 13.95 -11.67 18.99
C GLN A 216 14.87 -12.88 18.83
N LEU A 217 16.15 -12.75 19.20
CA LEU A 217 17.11 -13.85 19.10
C LEU A 217 16.70 -15.04 19.95
N TRP A 218 16.20 -14.78 21.16
CA TRP A 218 15.70 -15.83 22.05
C TRP A 218 14.52 -16.57 21.44
N ASP A 219 13.51 -15.87 20.94
CA ASP A 219 12.30 -16.46 20.37
C ASP A 219 12.61 -17.24 19.08
N GLU A 220 13.60 -16.78 18.31
CA GLU A 220 14.00 -17.38 17.04
C GLU A 220 15.08 -18.47 17.16
N ARG A 221 15.56 -18.78 18.37
CA ARG A 221 16.70 -19.68 18.60
C ARG A 221 16.54 -21.09 18.00
N ASN A 222 15.30 -21.53 17.83
CA ASN A 222 14.95 -22.84 17.28
C ASN A 222 14.27 -22.78 15.90
N VAL A 223 14.24 -21.60 15.27
CA VAL A 223 13.61 -21.39 13.95
C VAL A 223 14.63 -21.63 12.85
N SER A 224 14.31 -22.56 11.96
CA SER A 224 15.09 -22.79 10.73
C SER A 224 14.52 -22.01 9.56
N PHE A 225 15.38 -21.73 8.57
CA PHE A 225 15.03 -20.98 7.37
C PHE A 225 15.17 -21.87 6.14
N TRP A 226 14.16 -21.87 5.28
CA TRP A 226 14.05 -22.76 4.13
C TRP A 226 13.74 -22.01 2.85
N ILE A 227 14.15 -22.60 1.73
CA ILE A 227 13.75 -22.21 0.38
C ILE A 227 12.91 -23.35 -0.15
N PHE A 228 11.65 -23.07 -0.47
CA PHE A 228 10.73 -24.01 -1.07
C PHE A 228 10.62 -23.66 -2.55
N GLN A 229 11.09 -24.56 -3.40
CA GLN A 229 11.36 -24.28 -4.80
C GLN A 229 10.40 -25.01 -5.73
N GLY A 230 9.67 -24.24 -6.53
CA GLY A 230 8.61 -24.69 -7.43
C GLY A 230 8.97 -24.55 -8.90
N ASN A 231 8.45 -25.44 -9.74
CA ASN A 231 8.60 -25.39 -11.20
C ASN A 231 7.24 -25.08 -11.87
N PRO A 232 7.08 -23.91 -12.52
CA PRO A 232 5.80 -23.48 -13.08
C PRO A 232 5.32 -24.33 -14.27
N SER A 233 6.22 -25.15 -14.86
CA SER A 233 5.85 -26.15 -15.87
C SER A 233 5.13 -27.37 -15.27
N VAL A 234 5.23 -27.57 -13.96
CA VAL A 234 4.67 -28.72 -13.23
C VAL A 234 3.40 -28.35 -12.45
N PHE A 235 3.35 -27.14 -11.88
CA PHE A 235 2.25 -26.66 -11.06
C PHE A 235 2.01 -25.16 -11.28
N ASP A 236 0.75 -24.72 -11.27
CA ASP A 236 0.37 -23.32 -11.46
C ASP A 236 0.42 -22.51 -10.15
N PHE A 237 1.63 -22.10 -9.77
CA PHE A 237 1.88 -21.30 -8.57
C PHE A 237 1.25 -19.91 -8.62
N GLU A 238 1.06 -19.31 -9.81
CA GLU A 238 0.50 -17.97 -9.92
C GLU A 238 -0.95 -17.95 -9.47
N THR A 239 -1.76 -18.86 -10.01
CA THR A 239 -3.16 -19.03 -9.60
C THR A 239 -3.24 -19.47 -8.13
N ALA A 240 -2.40 -20.42 -7.71
CA ALA A 240 -2.43 -20.93 -6.34
C ALA A 240 -2.17 -19.86 -5.27
N ILE A 241 -1.25 -18.92 -5.54
CA ILE A 241 -0.91 -17.83 -4.61
C ILE A 241 -1.93 -16.68 -4.71
N LYS A 242 -2.46 -16.38 -5.91
CA LYS A 242 -3.48 -15.32 -6.10
C LYS A 242 -4.81 -15.66 -5.43
N GLU A 243 -5.22 -16.92 -5.52
CA GLU A 243 -6.51 -17.40 -5.00
C GLU A 243 -6.41 -17.94 -3.57
N ASP A 244 -5.26 -17.78 -2.90
CA ASP A 244 -4.98 -18.27 -1.54
C ASP A 244 -5.25 -19.78 -1.39
N LEU A 245 -4.90 -20.57 -2.41
CA LEU A 245 -5.09 -22.03 -2.44
C LEU A 245 -3.84 -22.80 -1.99
N LEU A 246 -2.68 -22.14 -1.93
CA LEU A 246 -1.41 -22.77 -1.62
C LEU A 246 -1.21 -22.92 -0.10
N HIS A 247 -1.64 -24.07 0.43
CA HIS A 247 -1.55 -24.37 1.88
C HIS A 247 -0.57 -25.49 2.21
N ASP A 248 -0.17 -26.29 1.24
CA ASP A 248 0.75 -27.41 1.41
C ASP A 248 1.88 -27.31 0.39
N TRP A 249 3.07 -27.78 0.75
CA TRP A 249 4.22 -27.81 -0.14
C TRP A 249 4.93 -29.15 -0.11
N THR A 250 5.23 -29.71 -1.28
CA THR A 250 5.89 -31.01 -1.43
C THR A 250 7.32 -31.00 -0.89
N VAL A 251 7.62 -31.88 0.07
CA VAL A 251 8.93 -32.01 0.71
C VAL A 251 9.62 -33.28 0.24
N SER A 252 10.80 -33.14 -0.37
CA SER A 252 11.58 -34.27 -0.90
C SER A 252 12.85 -34.55 -0.09
N ALA A 253 13.37 -33.56 0.62
CA ALA A 253 14.57 -33.65 1.46
C ALA A 253 14.34 -33.04 2.84
N HIS A 254 15.23 -33.29 3.80
CA HIS A 254 15.23 -32.61 5.11
C HIS A 254 13.91 -32.71 5.93
N LYS A 255 13.05 -33.69 5.66
CA LYS A 255 11.73 -33.86 6.28
C LYS A 255 11.78 -33.84 7.82
N ASP A 256 12.79 -34.46 8.43
CA ASP A 256 12.93 -34.57 9.89
C ASP A 256 13.46 -33.27 10.53
N LYS A 257 13.89 -32.31 9.70
CA LYS A 257 14.45 -31.02 10.15
C LYS A 257 13.46 -29.86 10.01
N ILE A 258 12.47 -29.98 9.12
CA ILE A 258 11.45 -28.96 8.91
C ILE A 258 10.42 -29.07 10.04
N LYS A 259 10.25 -27.99 10.80
CA LYS A 259 9.38 -27.94 11.97
C LYS A 259 8.40 -26.79 11.87
N GLU A 260 7.34 -26.86 12.66
CA GLU A 260 6.42 -25.74 12.84
C GLU A 260 7.15 -24.47 13.28
N ARG A 261 6.63 -23.33 12.85
CA ARG A 261 7.22 -21.98 13.02
C ARG A 261 8.44 -21.66 12.16
N ASP A 262 9.06 -22.64 11.49
CA ASP A 262 10.14 -22.40 10.53
C ASP A 262 9.69 -21.41 9.44
N LYS A 263 10.65 -20.66 8.89
CA LYS A 263 10.41 -19.61 7.92
C LYS A 263 10.80 -20.08 6.52
N VAL A 264 10.02 -19.68 5.51
CA VAL A 264 10.13 -20.20 4.16
C VAL A 264 10.13 -19.08 3.13
N ILE A 265 11.06 -19.15 2.17
CA ILE A 265 11.10 -18.37 0.94
C ILE A 265 10.46 -19.24 -0.15
N LEU A 266 9.31 -18.83 -0.68
CA LEU A 266 8.68 -19.50 -1.82
C LEU A 266 9.32 -19.00 -3.11
N TRP A 267 10.04 -19.89 -3.78
CA TRP A 267 10.86 -19.58 -4.95
C TRP A 267 10.36 -20.31 -6.19
N ILE A 268 10.07 -19.57 -7.26
CA ILE A 268 9.67 -20.17 -8.53
C ILE A 268 10.87 -20.18 -9.47
N THR A 269 11.04 -21.27 -10.22
CA THR A 269 12.15 -21.48 -11.16
C THR A 269 11.75 -21.17 -12.61
N GLY A 270 12.73 -21.12 -13.52
CA GLY A 270 12.51 -20.90 -14.95
C GLY A 270 12.86 -19.47 -15.40
N LYS A 271 12.20 -18.99 -16.46
CA LYS A 271 12.51 -17.69 -17.09
C LYS A 271 12.34 -16.50 -16.15
N ASN A 272 11.33 -16.57 -15.29
CA ASN A 272 11.02 -15.56 -14.27
C ASN A 272 11.40 -16.05 -12.88
N ALA A 273 12.59 -16.68 -12.75
CA ALA A 273 12.99 -17.20 -11.45
C ALA A 273 13.08 -16.10 -10.39
N GLY A 274 12.55 -16.34 -9.19
CA GLY A 274 12.49 -15.34 -8.13
C GLY A 274 11.71 -15.78 -6.91
N CYS A 275 11.67 -14.92 -5.89
CA CYS A 275 10.82 -15.10 -4.71
C CYS A 275 9.44 -14.48 -4.97
N TYR A 276 8.40 -15.29 -4.77
CA TYR A 276 7.00 -14.92 -5.04
C TYR A 276 6.14 -14.84 -3.78
N ALA A 277 6.65 -15.35 -2.65
CA ALA A 277 6.02 -15.17 -1.34
C ALA A 277 7.00 -15.56 -0.22
N LEU A 278 6.72 -15.05 0.98
CA LEU A 278 7.30 -15.52 2.23
C LEU A 278 6.22 -16.24 3.03
N ALA A 279 6.58 -17.38 3.62
CA ALA A 279 5.66 -18.21 4.37
C ALA A 279 6.27 -18.69 5.69
N GLN A 280 5.42 -19.23 6.54
CA GLN A 280 5.78 -19.92 7.77
C GLN A 280 5.25 -21.35 7.72
N ILE A 281 6.02 -22.32 8.20
CA ILE A 281 5.54 -23.70 8.35
C ILE A 281 4.44 -23.74 9.40
N SER A 282 3.24 -24.15 8.96
CA SER A 282 2.06 -24.30 9.81
C SER A 282 1.93 -25.71 10.38
N ASN A 283 2.41 -26.73 9.65
CA ASN A 283 2.42 -28.12 10.09
C ASN A 283 3.70 -28.80 9.58
N SER A 284 4.32 -29.62 10.43
CA SER A 284 5.48 -30.43 10.02
C SER A 284 5.11 -31.40 8.87
N PRO A 285 6.08 -31.88 8.06
CA PRO A 285 5.81 -32.73 6.90
C PRO A 285 4.96 -33.97 7.25
N ARG A 286 3.85 -34.14 6.53
CA ARG A 286 2.87 -35.22 6.73
C ARG A 286 2.35 -35.77 5.40
N GLU A 287 1.82 -36.98 5.42
CA GLU A 287 1.16 -37.55 4.24
C GLU A 287 -0.20 -36.89 4.03
N THR A 288 -0.43 -36.39 2.82
CA THR A 288 -1.66 -35.70 2.40
C THR A 288 -2.20 -36.34 1.14
N LYS A 289 -3.48 -36.72 1.15
CA LYS A 289 -4.13 -37.46 0.04
C LYS A 289 -4.85 -36.56 -0.96
N SER A 290 -5.21 -35.34 -0.56
CA SER A 290 -5.89 -34.36 -1.41
C SER A 290 -5.71 -32.96 -0.86
N SER A 291 -5.40 -32.01 -1.73
CA SER A 291 -5.26 -30.58 -1.42
C SER A 291 -6.19 -29.75 -2.32
N PRO A 292 -6.71 -28.59 -1.87
CA PRO A 292 -7.62 -27.75 -2.66
C PRO A 292 -7.06 -27.31 -4.03
N ASP A 293 -5.73 -27.22 -4.12
CA ASP A 293 -4.96 -26.83 -5.30
C ASP A 293 -4.61 -28.02 -6.21
N ASP A 294 -5.09 -29.23 -5.95
CA ASP A 294 -4.77 -30.43 -6.74
C ASP A 294 -5.08 -30.27 -8.24
N HIS A 295 -6.08 -29.46 -8.58
CA HIS A 295 -6.47 -29.15 -9.96
C HIS A 295 -5.46 -28.27 -10.72
N LEU A 296 -4.50 -27.65 -10.02
CA LEU A 296 -3.47 -26.78 -10.58
C LEU A 296 -2.20 -27.55 -10.99
N TRP A 297 -2.14 -28.86 -10.75
CA TRP A 297 -1.05 -29.72 -11.21
C TRP A 297 -1.15 -30.01 -12.71
N LYS A 298 -0.11 -29.65 -13.45
CA LYS A 298 0.01 -29.91 -14.90
C LYS A 298 0.54 -31.31 -15.21
N SER A 299 1.08 -31.98 -14.20
CA SER A 299 1.52 -33.38 -14.26
C SER A 299 1.32 -34.04 -12.90
N LYS A 300 1.14 -35.37 -12.86
CA LYS A 300 0.86 -36.12 -11.63
C LYS A 300 1.91 -35.83 -10.55
N ASP A 301 1.47 -35.32 -9.40
CA ASP A 301 2.31 -35.18 -8.22
C ASP A 301 2.83 -36.57 -7.81
N LYS A 302 4.13 -36.65 -7.55
CA LYS A 302 4.81 -37.93 -7.30
C LYS A 302 5.04 -38.18 -5.81
N ASN A 303 4.64 -37.27 -4.94
CA ASN A 303 5.09 -37.30 -3.55
C ASN A 303 4.00 -36.82 -2.59
N ASP A 304 3.50 -37.76 -1.78
CA ASP A 304 2.38 -37.52 -0.86
C ASP A 304 2.80 -36.77 0.42
N LEU A 305 4.11 -36.62 0.66
CA LEU A 305 4.66 -35.97 1.84
C LEU A 305 4.76 -34.44 1.64
N LYS A 306 3.88 -33.70 2.30
CA LYS A 306 3.82 -32.24 2.20
C LYS A 306 3.94 -31.58 3.58
N ALA A 307 4.59 -30.41 3.63
CA ALA A 307 4.59 -29.53 4.80
C ALA A 307 3.48 -28.50 4.65
N GLY A 308 2.74 -28.26 5.73
CA GLY A 308 1.75 -27.19 5.75
C GLY A 308 2.46 -25.83 5.78
N ILE A 309 2.01 -24.89 4.96
CA ILE A 309 2.55 -23.53 4.90
C ILE A 309 1.45 -22.50 5.12
N LYS A 310 1.83 -21.34 5.65
CA LYS A 310 0.97 -20.15 5.77
C LYS A 310 1.70 -18.95 5.20
N ILE A 311 1.20 -18.38 4.12
CA ILE A 311 1.77 -17.19 3.50
C ILE A 311 1.71 -16.03 4.50
N GLN A 312 2.85 -15.39 4.72
CA GLN A 312 3.03 -14.20 5.55
C GLN A 312 3.14 -12.93 4.69
N ALA A 313 3.75 -13.06 3.51
CA ALA A 313 3.91 -11.98 2.54
C ALA A 313 3.65 -12.53 1.13
N ASN A 314 2.65 -11.99 0.43
CA ASN A 314 2.33 -12.36 -0.95
C ASN A 314 2.97 -11.37 -1.94
N LEU A 315 3.93 -11.84 -2.74
CA LEU A 315 4.69 -11.04 -3.70
C LEU A 315 4.32 -11.36 -5.15
N ILE A 316 3.14 -11.95 -5.41
CA ILE A 316 2.80 -12.45 -6.74
C ILE A 316 2.76 -11.36 -7.82
N ASP A 317 2.32 -10.15 -7.46
CA ASP A 317 2.25 -9.01 -8.38
C ASP A 317 3.60 -8.28 -8.50
N THR A 318 4.45 -8.40 -7.49
CA THR A 318 5.77 -7.73 -7.41
C THR A 318 6.85 -8.71 -6.97
N PRO A 319 7.12 -9.78 -7.73
CA PRO A 319 8.04 -10.82 -7.31
C PRO A 319 9.48 -10.31 -7.31
N LEU A 320 10.27 -10.77 -6.34
CA LEU A 320 11.69 -10.46 -6.28
C LEU A 320 12.44 -11.35 -7.28
N LEU A 321 12.49 -10.90 -8.52
CA LEU A 321 13.12 -11.65 -9.61
C LEU A 321 14.63 -11.77 -9.39
N TRP A 322 15.17 -12.99 -9.52
CA TRP A 322 16.58 -13.29 -9.31
C TRP A 322 17.50 -12.42 -10.15
N LYS A 323 17.13 -12.16 -11.41
CA LYS A 323 17.88 -11.27 -12.31
C LYS A 323 18.10 -9.87 -11.74
N ASN A 324 17.21 -9.41 -10.86
CA ASN A 324 17.24 -8.07 -10.26
C ASN A 324 17.97 -8.07 -8.91
N ILE A 325 17.90 -9.18 -8.15
CA ILE A 325 18.44 -9.22 -6.78
C ILE A 325 19.77 -9.97 -6.66
N LYS A 326 20.21 -10.74 -7.67
CA LYS A 326 21.44 -11.57 -7.60
C LYS A 326 22.74 -10.82 -7.24
N SER A 327 22.76 -9.49 -7.40
CA SER A 327 23.90 -8.63 -7.07
C SER A 327 23.84 -8.06 -5.65
N VAL A 328 22.78 -8.34 -4.89
CA VAL A 328 22.64 -7.89 -3.51
C VAL A 328 23.64 -8.66 -2.64
N LYS A 329 24.41 -7.93 -1.84
CA LYS A 329 25.44 -8.51 -0.96
C LYS A 329 24.79 -9.35 0.14
N GLY A 330 25.30 -10.56 0.39
CA GLY A 330 24.83 -11.47 1.44
C GLY A 330 23.82 -12.53 0.98
N ILE A 331 23.50 -12.61 -0.32
CA ILE A 331 22.67 -13.68 -0.91
C ILE A 331 23.37 -14.41 -2.06
N GLU A 332 24.69 -14.28 -2.18
CA GLU A 332 25.49 -14.85 -3.26
C GLU A 332 25.46 -16.39 -3.27
N ASN A 333 25.26 -17.00 -2.10
CA ASN A 333 25.26 -18.45 -1.89
C ASN A 333 23.84 -19.03 -1.73
N LEU A 334 22.80 -18.22 -1.97
CA LEU A 334 21.41 -18.65 -1.84
C LEU A 334 21.17 -19.86 -2.76
N LYS A 335 20.68 -20.97 -2.20
CA LYS A 335 20.56 -22.28 -2.89
C LYS A 335 19.37 -22.35 -3.85
N VAL A 336 19.23 -21.37 -4.75
CA VAL A 336 18.16 -21.26 -5.73
C VAL A 336 18.58 -21.77 -7.11
N GLY A 337 17.64 -22.29 -7.89
CA GLY A 337 17.86 -22.83 -9.24
C GLY A 337 18.42 -24.25 -9.30
N ASN A 338 18.63 -24.91 -8.16
CA ASN A 338 19.15 -26.29 -8.07
C ASN A 338 18.03 -27.33 -8.30
N GLN A 339 18.37 -28.58 -8.62
CA GLN A 339 17.36 -29.66 -8.65
C GLN A 339 16.93 -30.04 -7.23
N GLY A 340 15.61 -30.01 -6.98
CA GLY A 340 15.00 -30.32 -5.68
C GLY A 340 13.81 -29.40 -5.38
N THR A 341 13.01 -29.77 -4.37
CA THR A 341 11.82 -29.00 -3.95
C THR A 341 12.06 -28.13 -2.72
N ASN A 342 13.10 -28.41 -1.93
CA ASN A 342 13.38 -27.67 -0.71
C ASN A 342 14.88 -27.65 -0.35
N PHE A 343 15.38 -26.49 0.11
CA PHE A 343 16.77 -26.24 0.49
C PHE A 343 16.85 -25.42 1.78
N SER A 344 17.98 -25.48 2.50
CA SER A 344 18.26 -24.61 3.64
C SER A 344 18.63 -23.19 3.20
N ALA A 345 18.11 -22.17 3.86
CA ALA A 345 18.62 -20.79 3.82
C ALA A 345 19.29 -20.44 5.15
N THR A 346 20.19 -19.46 5.13
CA THR A 346 20.69 -18.85 6.39
C THR A 346 19.68 -17.82 6.90
N ARG A 347 19.79 -17.47 8.19
CA ARG A 347 18.99 -16.38 8.77
C ARG A 347 19.28 -15.06 8.05
N GLN A 348 20.54 -14.76 7.78
CA GLN A 348 20.94 -13.54 7.07
C GLN A 348 20.33 -13.48 5.67
N GLU A 349 20.39 -14.57 4.91
CA GLU A 349 19.77 -14.66 3.58
C GLU A 349 18.27 -14.38 3.64
N TYR A 350 17.56 -15.01 4.58
CA TYR A 350 16.14 -14.79 4.77
C TYR A 350 15.81 -13.33 5.09
N ARG A 351 16.56 -12.71 6.02
CA ARG A 351 16.33 -11.31 6.42
C ARG A 351 16.57 -10.32 5.30
N ILE A 352 17.56 -10.56 4.44
CA ILE A 352 17.78 -9.72 3.26
C ILE A 352 16.58 -9.83 2.31
N ILE A 353 16.09 -11.05 2.05
CA ILE A 353 14.91 -11.25 1.20
C ILE A 353 13.64 -10.66 1.83
N GLU A 354 13.48 -10.77 3.14
CA GLU A 354 12.37 -10.18 3.90
C GLU A 354 12.37 -8.65 3.78
N ALA A 355 13.51 -7.99 4.00
CA ALA A 355 13.62 -6.54 3.83
C ALA A 355 13.37 -6.11 2.37
N LEU A 356 13.84 -6.87 1.38
CA LEU A 356 13.54 -6.60 -0.03
C LEU A 356 12.04 -6.79 -0.34
N ALA A 357 11.40 -7.77 0.28
CA ALA A 357 9.97 -8.03 0.13
C ALA A 357 9.14 -6.91 0.75
N GLU A 358 9.50 -6.47 1.96
CA GLU A 358 8.89 -5.31 2.62
C GLU A 358 9.03 -4.06 1.76
N ASN A 359 10.21 -3.79 1.22
CA ASN A 359 10.44 -2.68 0.29
C ASN A 359 9.63 -2.83 -1.00
N ALA A 360 9.48 -4.03 -1.56
CA ALA A 360 8.67 -4.27 -2.76
C ALA A 360 7.17 -4.09 -2.50
N MET A 361 6.72 -4.41 -1.29
CA MET A 361 5.35 -4.18 -0.84
C MET A 361 5.08 -2.71 -0.50
N GLN A 362 6.07 -2.02 0.09
CA GLN A 362 6.02 -0.57 0.33
C GLN A 362 6.13 0.21 -0.98
N SER A 363 6.96 -0.22 -1.92
CA SER A 363 7.00 0.38 -3.25
C SER A 363 5.74 0.07 -4.06
N LYS A 364 4.97 -0.98 -3.76
CA LYS A 364 3.59 -1.15 -4.27
C LYS A 364 2.64 -0.09 -3.68
N HIS A 365 2.92 0.44 -2.49
CA HIS A 365 2.21 1.57 -1.89
C HIS A 365 2.71 2.94 -2.39
N GLU A 366 3.95 3.06 -2.88
CA GLU A 366 4.53 4.31 -3.40
C GLU A 366 4.62 4.38 -4.95
N HIS A 367 4.48 3.26 -5.65
CA HIS A 367 4.39 3.10 -7.11
C HIS A 367 3.24 2.14 -7.41
N TYR A 368 2.05 2.72 -7.56
CA TYR A 368 0.87 2.02 -8.03
C TYR A 368 1.13 1.47 -9.44
N ASP A 369 0.76 0.21 -9.69
CA ASP A 369 0.65 -0.32 -11.07
C ASP A 369 -0.52 0.44 -11.73
N MET A 370 -0.23 1.55 -12.43
CA MET A 370 -1.21 2.44 -13.07
C MET A 370 -1.92 1.82 -14.29
N LYS A 371 -2.18 0.50 -14.26
CA LYS A 371 -2.95 -0.19 -15.30
C LYS A 371 -4.44 0.05 -15.17
N SER A 372 -4.93 0.28 -13.96
CA SER A 372 -6.36 0.46 -13.73
C SER A 372 -6.84 1.79 -14.30
N LYS A 373 -7.77 1.74 -15.25
CA LYS A 373 -8.28 2.94 -15.92
C LYS A 373 -9.27 3.73 -15.04
N ASN A 374 -9.77 3.13 -13.96
CA ASN A 374 -10.70 3.76 -13.03
C ASN A 374 -10.30 3.49 -11.57
N ILE A 375 -10.01 4.54 -10.81
CA ILE A 375 -9.61 4.44 -9.40
C ILE A 375 -10.48 5.31 -8.50
N ILE A 376 -10.67 4.90 -7.24
CA ILE A 376 -11.29 5.70 -6.18
C ILE A 376 -10.32 5.77 -4.99
N LEU A 377 -9.86 6.97 -4.67
CA LEU A 377 -9.10 7.27 -3.47
C LEU A 377 -10.09 7.46 -2.32
N TYR A 378 -10.11 6.56 -1.34
CA TYR A 378 -11.05 6.61 -0.23
C TYR A 378 -10.38 6.67 1.13
N GLY A 379 -11.06 7.24 2.12
CA GLY A 379 -10.60 7.22 3.51
C GLY A 379 -11.10 8.42 4.32
N PRO A 380 -10.65 8.52 5.59
CA PRO A 380 -11.03 9.61 6.49
C PRO A 380 -10.65 11.00 5.95
N PRO A 381 -11.31 12.08 6.39
CA PRO A 381 -10.97 13.44 5.98
C PRO A 381 -9.56 13.85 6.45
N GLY A 382 -8.88 14.66 5.64
CA GLY A 382 -7.55 15.17 5.96
C GLY A 382 -6.38 14.21 5.70
N THR A 383 -6.58 13.12 4.96
CA THR A 383 -5.51 12.17 4.58
C THR A 383 -4.86 12.46 3.23
N GLY A 384 -5.18 13.60 2.61
CA GLY A 384 -4.54 14.04 1.37
C GLY A 384 -5.12 13.46 0.08
N LYS A 385 -6.32 12.86 0.08
CA LYS A 385 -6.93 12.25 -1.12
C LYS A 385 -7.00 13.21 -2.32
N THR A 386 -7.63 14.37 -2.16
CA THR A 386 -7.75 15.38 -3.24
C THR A 386 -6.38 15.90 -3.67
N PHE A 387 -5.44 16.08 -2.73
CA PHE A 387 -4.06 16.45 -3.02
C PHE A 387 -3.39 15.40 -3.92
N ASN A 388 -3.45 14.13 -3.54
CA ASN A 388 -2.86 13.03 -4.30
C ASN A 388 -3.58 12.78 -5.62
N SER A 389 -4.88 13.06 -5.73
CA SER A 389 -5.61 12.92 -7.01
C SER A 389 -5.04 13.82 -8.11
N VAL A 390 -4.48 14.98 -7.75
CA VAL A 390 -3.76 15.86 -8.67
C VAL A 390 -2.47 15.22 -9.14
N ASP A 391 -1.70 14.63 -8.22
CA ASP A 391 -0.44 13.96 -8.53
C ASP A 391 -0.67 12.76 -9.45
N HIS A 392 -1.63 11.89 -9.10
CA HIS A 392 -2.05 10.75 -9.91
C HIS A 392 -2.51 11.18 -11.31
N ALA A 393 -3.31 12.25 -11.42
CA ALA A 393 -3.80 12.70 -12.72
C ALA A 393 -2.66 13.14 -13.65
N VAL A 394 -1.66 13.84 -13.13
CA VAL A 394 -0.47 14.25 -13.89
C VAL A 394 0.37 13.05 -14.29
N GLU A 395 0.57 12.13 -13.35
CA GLU A 395 1.33 10.92 -13.59
C GLU A 395 0.69 10.06 -14.69
N ILE A 396 -0.64 9.91 -14.69
CA ILE A 396 -1.38 9.22 -15.76
C ILE A 396 -1.22 9.95 -17.09
N ALA A 397 -1.46 11.27 -17.09
CA ALA A 397 -1.48 12.08 -18.30
C ALA A 397 -0.12 12.14 -19.00
N LEU A 398 0.98 12.10 -18.24
CA LEU A 398 2.35 12.17 -18.75
C LEU A 398 3.07 10.81 -18.81
N GLY A 399 2.52 9.77 -18.17
CA GLY A 399 3.17 8.47 -18.02
C GLY A 399 4.40 8.49 -17.10
N LYS A 400 4.55 9.53 -16.26
CA LYS A 400 5.67 9.68 -15.31
C LYS A 400 5.33 10.66 -14.20
N SER A 401 5.89 10.44 -13.00
CA SER A 401 5.83 11.40 -11.90
C SER A 401 6.87 12.52 -12.08
N LEU A 402 6.52 13.76 -11.74
CA LEU A 402 7.45 14.90 -11.74
C LEU A 402 8.18 15.09 -10.40
N GLY A 403 7.94 14.20 -9.43
CA GLY A 403 8.70 14.12 -8.17
C GLY A 403 8.27 15.09 -7.05
N SER A 404 7.55 16.17 -7.35
CA SER A 404 6.97 17.04 -6.30
C SER A 404 5.56 17.51 -6.62
N HIS A 405 4.74 17.64 -5.57
CA HIS A 405 3.36 18.09 -5.72
C HIS A 405 3.24 19.49 -6.32
N THR A 406 4.14 20.41 -5.98
CA THR A 406 4.10 21.78 -6.54
C THR A 406 4.27 21.77 -8.05
N GLN A 407 5.17 20.92 -8.56
CA GLN A 407 5.38 20.75 -10.00
C GLN A 407 4.18 20.08 -10.66
N ASN A 408 3.68 18.99 -10.05
CA ASN A 408 2.46 18.33 -10.53
C ASN A 408 1.28 19.29 -10.56
N LYS A 409 1.09 20.14 -9.54
CA LYS A 409 -0.03 21.08 -9.49
C LYS A 409 0.01 22.12 -10.62
N ALA A 410 1.19 22.66 -10.91
CA ALA A 410 1.37 23.59 -12.04
C ALA A 410 1.07 22.90 -13.38
N GLU A 411 1.52 21.66 -13.53
CA GLU A 411 1.31 20.87 -14.73
C GLU A 411 -0.14 20.43 -14.90
N PHE A 412 -0.81 20.06 -13.80
CA PHE A 412 -2.22 19.78 -13.76
C PHE A 412 -3.04 20.97 -14.29
N ASP A 413 -2.70 22.19 -13.87
CA ASP A 413 -3.39 23.40 -14.34
C ASP A 413 -3.12 23.67 -15.83
N ARG A 414 -1.93 23.34 -16.35
CA ARG A 414 -1.62 23.39 -17.79
C ARG A 414 -2.46 22.38 -18.57
N LEU A 415 -2.42 21.12 -18.17
CA LEU A 415 -3.14 20.01 -18.81
C LEU A 415 -4.66 20.21 -18.77
N ARG A 416 -5.17 20.84 -17.71
CA ARG A 416 -6.59 21.22 -17.61
C ARG A 416 -6.96 22.32 -18.61
N LYS A 417 -6.12 23.34 -18.79
CA LYS A 417 -6.32 24.38 -19.82
C LYS A 417 -6.27 23.80 -21.24
N GLU A 418 -5.47 22.76 -21.44
CA GLU A 418 -5.38 22.02 -22.72
C GLU A 418 -6.53 21.03 -22.93
N GLY A 419 -7.41 20.84 -21.93
CA GLY A 419 -8.54 19.93 -21.99
C GLY A 419 -8.17 18.45 -21.93
N GLN A 420 -6.92 18.12 -21.56
CA GLN A 420 -6.45 16.75 -21.34
C GLN A 420 -6.88 16.22 -19.97
N ILE A 421 -7.01 17.09 -18.97
CA ILE A 421 -7.55 16.78 -17.65
C ILE A 421 -8.82 17.59 -17.42
N GLU A 422 -9.86 16.96 -16.86
CA GLU A 422 -11.02 17.65 -16.30
C GLU A 422 -11.12 17.38 -14.80
N PHE A 423 -11.57 18.38 -14.04
CA PHE A 423 -11.80 18.27 -12.60
C PHE A 423 -13.20 18.72 -12.27
N VAL A 424 -13.97 17.85 -11.62
CA VAL A 424 -15.33 18.11 -11.18
C VAL A 424 -15.50 17.70 -9.73
N THR A 425 -16.44 18.34 -9.03
CA THR A 425 -16.83 17.97 -7.68
C THR A 425 -18.30 17.58 -7.68
N PHE A 426 -18.62 16.40 -7.21
CA PHE A 426 -20.00 15.94 -7.12
C PHE A 426 -20.72 16.55 -5.92
N HIS A 427 -21.98 16.90 -6.14
CA HIS A 427 -22.90 17.40 -5.13
C HIS A 427 -24.27 16.75 -5.29
N GLN A 428 -25.15 16.87 -4.30
CA GLN A 428 -26.43 16.15 -4.27
C GLN A 428 -27.33 16.42 -5.49
N SER A 429 -27.24 17.63 -6.07
CA SER A 429 -28.00 18.00 -7.27
C SER A 429 -27.30 17.68 -8.60
N TYR A 430 -26.11 17.06 -8.58
CA TYR A 430 -25.34 16.77 -9.80
C TYR A 430 -26.02 15.64 -10.56
N SER A 431 -26.24 15.82 -11.85
CA SER A 431 -27.17 15.00 -12.64
C SER A 431 -26.50 14.36 -13.86
N TYR A 432 -27.22 13.45 -14.52
CA TYR A 432 -26.79 12.87 -15.79
C TYR A 432 -26.65 13.96 -16.85
N GLU A 433 -27.53 14.96 -16.83
CA GLU A 433 -27.57 16.06 -17.79
C GLU A 433 -26.33 16.96 -17.72
N ASP A 434 -25.72 17.10 -16.53
CA ASP A 434 -24.47 17.83 -16.34
C ASP A 434 -23.23 17.02 -16.77
N PHE A 435 -23.32 15.70 -16.65
CA PHE A 435 -22.21 14.77 -16.88
C PHE A 435 -22.11 14.31 -18.33
N MET A 436 -23.26 14.00 -18.94
CA MET A 436 -23.38 13.34 -20.24
C MET A 436 -24.07 14.18 -21.29
N VAL A 437 -25.40 14.27 -21.25
CA VAL A 437 -26.18 15.04 -22.22
C VAL A 437 -27.39 15.66 -21.53
N GLY A 438 -27.48 16.98 -21.62
CA GLY A 438 -28.60 17.76 -21.13
C GLY A 438 -29.27 18.60 -22.22
N ILE A 439 -30.30 19.33 -21.80
CA ILE A 439 -30.94 20.37 -22.60
C ILE A 439 -30.77 21.71 -21.87
N ALA A 440 -30.38 22.75 -22.60
CA ALA A 440 -30.25 24.10 -22.08
C ALA A 440 -31.11 25.07 -22.90
N PRO A 441 -31.76 26.06 -22.27
CA PRO A 441 -32.50 27.07 -23.00
C PRO A 441 -31.54 27.96 -23.81
N ASP A 442 -31.83 28.15 -25.08
CA ASP A 442 -31.20 29.16 -25.93
C ASP A 442 -31.66 30.54 -25.46
N THR A 443 -30.72 31.34 -24.96
CA THR A 443 -30.98 32.71 -24.47
C THR A 443 -30.72 33.77 -25.55
N THR A 444 -30.28 33.35 -26.74
CA THR A 444 -29.89 34.22 -27.84
C THR A 444 -31.05 34.52 -28.78
N SER A 445 -31.98 33.58 -28.94
CA SER A 445 -33.21 33.81 -29.68
C SER A 445 -34.31 34.32 -28.74
N GLY A 446 -35.05 35.36 -29.16
CA GLY A 446 -36.19 35.90 -28.39
C GLY A 446 -37.39 34.95 -28.23
N THR A 447 -37.19 33.65 -28.49
CA THR A 447 -38.19 32.58 -28.45
C THR A 447 -37.60 31.42 -27.65
N LEU A 448 -38.36 30.84 -26.70
CA LEU A 448 -37.86 29.72 -25.89
C LEU A 448 -37.56 28.50 -26.77
N ARG A 449 -36.28 28.23 -27.00
CA ARG A 449 -35.77 27.04 -27.68
C ARG A 449 -34.85 26.28 -26.73
N PHE A 450 -34.84 24.95 -26.81
CA PHE A 450 -33.92 24.11 -26.04
C PHE A 450 -32.89 23.51 -26.98
N ASP A 451 -31.61 23.77 -26.72
CA ASP A 451 -30.50 23.17 -27.45
C ASP A 451 -29.85 22.06 -26.63
N LYS A 452 -29.29 21.07 -27.34
CA LYS A 452 -28.54 19.98 -26.73
C LYS A 452 -27.24 20.53 -26.14
N LYS A 453 -26.93 20.13 -24.92
CA LYS A 453 -25.69 20.48 -24.24
C LYS A 453 -24.94 19.21 -23.87
N ASP A 454 -23.73 19.07 -24.38
CA ASP A 454 -22.85 17.97 -24.02
C ASP A 454 -22.24 18.24 -22.63
N GLY A 455 -22.33 17.24 -21.76
CA GLY A 455 -21.76 17.25 -20.43
C GLY A 455 -20.26 17.00 -20.44
N ILE A 456 -19.62 17.24 -19.30
CA ILE A 456 -18.16 17.25 -19.17
C ILE A 456 -17.50 15.91 -19.51
N PHE A 457 -18.11 14.79 -19.13
CA PHE A 457 -17.56 13.47 -19.43
C PHE A 457 -17.65 13.16 -20.91
N LYS A 458 -18.78 13.47 -21.55
CA LYS A 458 -18.95 13.29 -23.00
C LYS A 458 -17.93 14.12 -23.78
N GLN A 459 -17.74 15.39 -23.44
CA GLN A 459 -16.76 16.26 -24.09
C GLN A 459 -15.33 15.70 -23.96
N LEU A 460 -14.97 15.20 -22.78
CA LEU A 460 -13.65 14.60 -22.56
C LEU A 460 -13.48 13.29 -23.33
N CYS A 461 -14.50 12.42 -23.37
CA CYS A 461 -14.52 11.20 -24.17
C CYS A 461 -14.27 11.50 -25.65
N GLU A 462 -14.93 12.51 -26.22
CA GLU A 462 -14.73 12.87 -27.63
C GLU A 462 -13.31 13.38 -27.91
N ARG A 463 -12.74 14.21 -27.04
CA ARG A 463 -11.34 14.65 -27.17
C ARG A 463 -10.35 13.49 -27.08
N ALA A 464 -10.56 12.60 -26.11
CA ALA A 464 -9.74 11.41 -25.91
C ALA A 464 -9.82 10.46 -27.11
N LYS A 465 -11.03 10.20 -27.61
CA LYS A 465 -11.31 9.38 -28.79
C LYS A 465 -10.69 9.97 -30.05
N GLN A 466 -10.78 11.28 -30.25
CA GLN A 466 -10.14 11.96 -31.40
C GLN A 466 -8.62 11.78 -31.38
N ASN A 467 -7.96 12.00 -30.24
CA ASN A 467 -6.53 11.75 -30.10
C ASN A 467 -6.18 10.27 -30.32
N TRP A 468 -6.92 9.35 -29.69
CA TRP A 468 -6.70 7.92 -29.83
C TRP A 468 -6.84 7.47 -31.28
N SER A 469 -7.94 7.81 -31.96
CA SER A 469 -8.16 7.48 -33.36
C SER A 469 -7.10 8.07 -34.28
N THR A 470 -6.62 9.29 -34.00
CA THR A 470 -5.59 9.92 -34.84
C THR A 470 -4.22 9.27 -34.63
N ALA A 471 -3.85 8.97 -33.38
CA ALA A 471 -2.59 8.34 -33.03
C ALA A 471 -2.53 6.85 -33.41
N THR A 472 -3.68 6.16 -33.50
CA THR A 472 -3.76 4.71 -33.79
C THR A 472 -4.15 4.35 -35.23
N LYS A 473 -4.55 5.34 -36.05
CA LYS A 473 -4.81 5.11 -37.48
C LYS A 473 -3.53 4.58 -38.16
N LYS A 474 -3.58 3.34 -38.62
CA LYS A 474 -2.64 2.83 -39.62
C LYS A 474 -2.82 3.65 -40.90
N GLN A 475 -1.73 4.25 -41.36
CA GLN A 475 -1.61 5.12 -42.53
C GLN A 475 -2.39 4.57 -43.75
N ASP A 476 -3.38 5.32 -44.25
CA ASP A 476 -3.55 5.42 -45.71
C ASP A 476 -2.57 6.51 -46.15
N GLN A 477 -1.49 6.08 -46.79
CA GLN A 477 -0.39 6.95 -47.23
C GLN A 477 -0.89 7.91 -48.33
N THR A 478 -1.31 9.10 -47.94
CA THR A 478 -1.44 10.24 -48.86
C THR A 478 -0.45 11.31 -48.43
N ILE A 479 0.53 11.58 -49.28
CA ILE A 479 1.52 12.63 -49.06
C ILE A 479 0.87 13.95 -49.48
N ASP A 480 0.98 14.96 -48.61
CA ASP A 480 0.37 16.28 -48.83
C ASP A 480 0.80 16.90 -50.17
N PHE A 481 -0.17 17.44 -50.93
CA PHE A 481 0.06 18.02 -52.25
C PHE A 481 1.06 19.17 -52.22
N ASP A 482 0.98 20.06 -51.22
CA ASP A 482 1.83 21.26 -51.18
C ASP A 482 3.29 20.85 -50.93
N TYR A 483 3.54 19.80 -50.13
CA TYR A 483 4.86 19.20 -49.99
C TYR A 483 5.37 18.57 -51.29
N VAL A 484 4.55 17.77 -51.97
CA VAL A 484 4.90 17.16 -53.28
C VAL A 484 5.22 18.24 -54.31
N PHE A 485 4.38 19.27 -54.39
CA PHE A 485 4.49 20.36 -55.35
C PHE A 485 5.77 21.18 -55.14
N ASN A 486 6.03 21.60 -53.90
CA ASN A 486 7.22 22.38 -53.57
C ASN A 486 8.50 21.56 -53.73
N SER A 487 8.48 20.28 -53.35
CA SER A 487 9.61 19.38 -53.55
C SER A 487 9.92 19.15 -55.04
N PHE A 488 8.89 19.00 -55.88
CA PHE A 488 9.07 18.80 -57.31
C PHE A 488 9.67 20.02 -58.01
N PHE A 489 9.28 21.22 -57.57
CA PHE A 489 9.73 22.49 -58.15
C PHE A 489 10.87 23.17 -57.37
N SER A 490 11.44 22.53 -56.35
CA SER A 490 12.43 23.18 -55.46
C SER A 490 13.58 23.81 -56.23
N LYS A 491 14.20 23.06 -57.16
CA LYS A 491 15.30 23.54 -58.00
C LYS A 491 14.93 24.72 -58.90
N LEU A 492 13.67 24.81 -59.34
CA LEU A 492 13.18 25.92 -60.16
C LEU A 492 12.90 27.16 -59.29
N ILE A 493 12.38 26.95 -58.07
CA ILE A 493 12.09 28.01 -57.10
C ILE A 493 13.39 28.58 -56.51
N GLU A 494 14.39 27.73 -56.29
CA GLU A 494 15.74 28.08 -55.80
C GLU A 494 16.65 28.62 -56.91
N GLU A 495 16.13 28.80 -58.13
CA GLU A 495 16.85 29.30 -59.31
C GLU A 495 18.07 28.44 -59.71
N GLU A 496 18.13 27.18 -59.30
CA GLU A 496 19.17 26.21 -59.70
C GLU A 496 18.98 25.71 -61.14
N VAL A 497 17.74 25.73 -61.65
CA VAL A 497 17.39 25.43 -63.03
C VAL A 497 16.51 26.52 -63.60
N GLU A 498 16.69 26.86 -64.88
CA GLU A 498 15.87 27.89 -65.56
C GLU A 498 14.49 27.36 -65.97
N GLU A 499 14.33 26.05 -66.14
CA GLU A 499 13.10 25.43 -66.63
C GLU A 499 12.99 23.95 -66.26
N VAL A 500 11.76 23.46 -66.09
CA VAL A 500 11.44 22.04 -65.85
C VAL A 500 10.64 21.48 -67.02
N GLU A 501 11.17 20.45 -67.69
CA GLU A 501 10.51 19.82 -68.84
C GLU A 501 9.45 18.80 -68.39
N ILE A 502 8.21 18.96 -68.89
CA ILE A 502 7.10 18.06 -68.63
C ILE A 502 6.72 17.33 -69.93
N PRO A 503 6.82 15.99 -69.99
CA PRO A 503 6.39 15.22 -71.15
C PRO A 503 4.87 15.27 -71.27
N MET A 504 4.35 15.54 -72.47
CA MET A 504 2.92 15.44 -72.74
C MET A 504 2.50 13.97 -72.87
N ARG A 505 1.21 13.65 -72.67
CA ARG A 505 0.67 12.30 -72.92
C ARG A 505 0.81 11.87 -74.38
N SER A 506 0.86 12.82 -75.32
CA SER A 506 1.16 12.56 -76.73
C SER A 506 2.67 12.32 -76.92
N LYS A 507 3.02 11.13 -77.45
CA LYS A 507 4.42 10.71 -77.64
C LYS A 507 5.24 11.75 -78.42
N GLY A 508 6.37 12.15 -77.85
CA GLY A 508 7.36 13.03 -78.48
C GLY A 508 7.16 14.54 -78.27
N TYR A 509 6.09 14.94 -77.58
CA TYR A 509 5.83 16.36 -77.26
C TYR A 509 6.12 16.67 -75.79
N LYS A 510 6.66 17.86 -75.53
CA LYS A 510 6.96 18.36 -74.18
C LYS A 510 6.69 19.86 -74.08
N PHE A 511 6.38 20.32 -72.87
CA PHE A 511 6.30 21.74 -72.54
C PHE A 511 7.21 22.02 -71.35
N LYS A 512 7.53 23.29 -71.10
CA LYS A 512 8.49 23.65 -70.06
C LYS A 512 7.86 24.61 -69.07
N ILE A 513 7.94 24.28 -67.78
CA ILE A 513 7.59 25.20 -66.70
C ILE A 513 8.77 26.13 -66.49
N THR A 514 8.54 27.44 -66.55
CA THR A 514 9.59 28.46 -66.49
C THR A 514 9.59 29.28 -65.22
N ALA A 515 8.47 29.31 -64.48
CA ALA A 515 8.40 29.95 -63.17
C ALA A 515 7.17 29.49 -62.37
N ILE A 516 7.28 29.50 -61.05
CA ILE A 516 6.18 29.34 -60.10
C ILE A 516 5.95 30.68 -59.39
N ASP A 517 4.80 31.31 -59.63
CA ASP A 517 4.38 32.51 -58.90
C ASP A 517 3.50 32.07 -57.73
N VAL A 518 4.16 31.91 -56.57
CA VAL A 518 3.54 31.40 -55.34
C VAL A 518 2.51 32.40 -54.79
N GLU A 519 2.76 33.71 -54.90
CA GLU A 519 1.86 34.76 -54.38
C GLU A 519 0.52 34.78 -55.11
N ASN A 520 0.53 34.60 -56.44
CA ASN A 520 -0.68 34.60 -57.25
C ASN A 520 -1.21 33.21 -57.60
N GLY A 521 -0.54 32.14 -57.14
CA GLY A 521 -0.91 30.75 -57.38
C GLY A 521 -0.86 30.36 -58.86
N ARG A 522 0.11 30.88 -59.62
CA ARG A 522 0.26 30.65 -61.07
C ARG A 522 1.53 29.88 -61.41
N ILE A 523 1.44 29.09 -62.47
CA ILE A 523 2.54 28.29 -63.02
C ILE A 523 2.74 28.75 -64.47
N LYS A 524 3.86 29.42 -64.74
CA LYS A 524 4.20 29.92 -66.08
C LYS A 524 4.83 28.79 -66.89
N PHE A 525 4.41 28.65 -68.14
CA PHE A 525 4.96 27.62 -69.01
C PHE A 525 5.11 28.09 -70.47
N THR A 526 6.04 27.46 -71.18
CA THR A 526 6.25 27.64 -72.61
C THR A 526 5.81 26.38 -73.36
N LYS A 527 5.06 26.58 -74.45
CA LYS A 527 4.72 25.49 -75.37
C LYS A 527 5.94 25.11 -76.21
N GLN A 528 5.94 23.89 -76.77
CA GLN A 528 7.00 23.45 -77.70
C GLN A 528 7.17 24.38 -78.92
N SER A 529 6.11 25.09 -79.33
CA SER A 529 6.13 26.08 -80.40
C SER A 529 6.63 27.48 -79.96
N GLY A 530 7.03 27.66 -78.70
CA GLY A 530 7.55 28.91 -78.14
C GLY A 530 6.51 29.91 -77.61
N GLY A 531 5.21 29.60 -77.69
CA GLY A 531 4.16 30.50 -77.20
C GLY A 531 3.98 30.49 -75.67
N THR A 532 3.75 31.66 -75.07
CA THR A 532 3.65 31.92 -73.60
C THR A 532 2.31 32.54 -73.16
N GLY A 533 1.25 32.44 -73.97
CA GLY A 533 0.01 33.21 -73.76
C GLY A 533 -0.93 32.77 -72.62
N HIS A 534 -0.59 31.74 -71.83
CA HIS A 534 -1.45 31.24 -70.75
C HIS A 534 -0.62 30.69 -69.58
N ASP A 535 -1.11 30.89 -68.35
CA ASP A 535 -0.56 30.30 -67.12
C ASP A 535 -1.48 29.17 -66.63
N LEU A 536 -0.91 28.16 -65.96
CA LEU A 536 -1.69 27.19 -65.19
C LEU A 536 -1.92 27.72 -63.76
N LEU A 537 -2.95 27.22 -63.07
CA LEU A 537 -3.28 27.60 -61.69
C LEU A 537 -2.94 26.46 -60.74
N VAL A 538 -2.20 26.76 -59.66
CA VAL A 538 -1.85 25.79 -58.62
C VAL A 538 -3.11 25.16 -58.02
N LYS A 539 -4.17 25.96 -57.80
CA LYS A 539 -5.48 25.49 -57.33
C LYS A 539 -6.10 24.40 -58.22
N ASN A 540 -6.01 24.55 -59.55
CA ASN A 540 -6.58 23.57 -60.47
C ASN A 540 -5.70 22.31 -60.51
N THR A 541 -4.37 22.47 -60.48
CA THR A 541 -3.43 21.35 -60.36
C THR A 541 -3.69 20.53 -59.09
N LYS A 542 -3.92 21.19 -57.94
CA LYS A 542 -4.30 20.56 -56.67
C LYS A 542 -5.63 19.82 -56.79
N GLY A 543 -6.66 20.48 -57.33
CA GLY A 543 -7.97 19.87 -57.53
C GLY A 543 -7.94 18.59 -58.38
N ILE A 544 -7.12 18.58 -59.43
CA ILE A 544 -6.94 17.39 -60.30
C ILE A 544 -6.09 16.32 -59.58
N TYR A 545 -5.08 16.71 -58.80
CA TYR A 545 -4.26 15.80 -58.00
C TYR A 545 -5.10 15.06 -56.95
N ASP A 546 -5.94 15.79 -56.23
CA ASP A 546 -6.86 15.29 -55.19
C ASP A 546 -8.13 14.61 -55.75
N GLU A 547 -8.25 14.51 -57.07
CA GLU A 547 -9.40 13.92 -57.77
C GLU A 547 -10.75 14.61 -57.48
N THR A 548 -10.69 15.89 -57.07
CA THR A 548 -11.86 16.75 -56.79
C THR A 548 -12.28 17.61 -57.99
N LEU A 549 -11.46 17.65 -59.05
CA LEU A 549 -11.69 18.42 -60.27
C LEU A 549 -11.29 17.59 -61.51
N ASP A 550 -12.22 17.42 -62.45
CA ASP A 550 -11.93 16.91 -63.80
C ASP A 550 -11.90 18.09 -64.78
N TYR A 551 -10.71 18.39 -65.32
CA TYR A 551 -10.50 19.51 -66.26
C TYR A 551 -10.61 19.07 -67.74
N GLY A 552 -10.82 17.77 -68.00
CA GLY A 552 -10.90 17.20 -69.34
C GLY A 552 -9.57 17.20 -70.12
N GLU A 553 -9.61 16.74 -71.37
CA GLU A 553 -8.42 16.58 -72.25
C GLU A 553 -8.31 17.66 -73.35
N GLN A 554 -9.06 18.76 -73.24
CA GLN A 554 -9.05 19.86 -74.22
C GLN A 554 -8.57 21.17 -73.60
N GLY A 555 -8.20 22.16 -74.43
CA GLY A 555 -7.76 23.48 -73.96
C GLY A 555 -6.48 23.39 -73.11
N LEU A 556 -6.51 23.91 -71.88
CA LEU A 556 -5.37 23.80 -70.95
C LEU A 556 -5.25 22.42 -70.28
N GLY A 557 -6.26 21.55 -70.37
CA GLY A 557 -6.24 20.20 -69.79
C GLY A 557 -5.12 19.33 -70.33
N VAL A 558 -4.70 19.56 -71.59
CA VAL A 558 -3.55 18.89 -72.21
C VAL A 558 -2.21 19.17 -71.51
N TYR A 559 -2.14 20.20 -70.66
CA TYR A 559 -0.96 20.57 -69.86
C TYR A 559 -1.14 20.25 -68.37
N TYR A 560 -2.34 20.42 -67.81
CA TYR A 560 -2.62 20.06 -66.42
C TYR A 560 -2.43 18.56 -66.15
N ASN A 561 -3.00 17.70 -66.99
CA ASN A 561 -2.99 16.26 -66.72
C ASN A 561 -1.57 15.66 -66.73
N PRO A 562 -0.71 15.95 -67.73
CA PRO A 562 0.67 15.46 -67.69
C PRO A 562 1.49 16.02 -66.52
N LEU A 563 1.25 17.26 -66.09
CA LEU A 563 1.89 17.84 -64.91
C LEU A 563 1.47 17.09 -63.64
N VAL A 564 0.18 16.83 -63.45
CA VAL A 564 -0.32 16.07 -62.29
C VAL A 564 0.19 14.63 -62.32
N ASP A 565 0.31 14.00 -63.49
CA ASP A 565 0.91 12.66 -63.63
C ASP A 565 2.36 12.65 -63.10
N GLN A 566 3.15 13.69 -63.41
CA GLN A 566 4.51 13.84 -62.88
C GLN A 566 4.54 14.09 -61.37
N LEU A 567 3.64 14.92 -60.84
CA LEU A 567 3.53 15.15 -59.40
C LEU A 567 3.14 13.86 -58.65
N LYS A 568 2.19 13.08 -59.17
CA LYS A 568 1.81 11.77 -58.60
C LYS A 568 2.96 10.75 -58.68
N GLN A 569 3.83 10.82 -59.69
CA GLN A 569 5.04 10.00 -59.75
C GLN A 569 6.09 10.45 -58.73
N HIS A 570 6.31 11.75 -58.60
CA HIS A 570 7.23 12.33 -57.62
C HIS A 570 6.81 12.00 -56.18
N ALA A 571 5.51 12.08 -55.87
CA ALA A 571 4.97 11.68 -54.58
C ALA A 571 5.39 10.26 -54.18
N LYS A 572 5.44 9.30 -55.11
CA LYS A 572 5.88 7.92 -54.84
C LYS A 572 7.35 7.80 -54.43
N THR A 573 8.16 8.84 -54.68
CA THR A 573 9.59 8.88 -54.35
C THR A 573 9.90 9.63 -53.06
N LEU A 574 8.91 10.30 -52.47
CA LEU A 574 9.05 11.07 -51.25
C LEU A 574 8.72 10.22 -50.02
N GLU A 575 9.52 10.38 -48.97
CA GLU A 575 9.16 9.89 -47.64
C GLU A 575 8.10 10.82 -47.02
N PRO A 576 7.03 10.29 -46.40
CA PRO A 576 6.03 11.13 -45.72
C PRO A 576 6.68 11.91 -44.57
N ILE A 577 6.56 13.24 -44.56
CA ILE A 577 6.84 14.03 -43.35
C ILE A 577 5.64 13.87 -42.43
N GLN A 578 5.80 13.16 -41.32
CA GLN A 578 4.76 13.03 -40.29
C GLN A 578 5.22 13.74 -39.01
N GLU A 579 4.44 14.72 -38.55
CA GLU A 579 4.39 14.96 -37.11
C GLU A 579 3.67 13.76 -36.50
N GLU A 580 4.42 12.89 -35.82
CA GLU A 580 3.87 11.75 -35.10
C GLU A 580 3.01 12.29 -33.95
N ILE A 581 1.68 12.27 -34.12
CA ILE A 581 0.75 12.72 -33.07
C ILE A 581 0.80 11.70 -31.94
N ALA A 582 1.48 12.07 -30.85
CA ALA A 582 1.61 11.23 -29.68
C ALA A 582 0.23 10.82 -29.13
N LEU A 583 0.09 9.53 -28.79
CA LEU A 583 -1.05 9.04 -28.03
C LEU A 583 -0.98 9.62 -26.62
N LYS A 584 -2.03 10.35 -26.23
CA LYS A 584 -2.14 11.01 -24.93
C LYS A 584 -3.17 10.30 -24.05
N ASN A 585 -2.91 10.26 -22.75
CA ASN A 585 -3.88 9.83 -21.75
C ASN A 585 -4.69 11.04 -21.26
N PHE A 586 -6.01 10.90 -21.25
CA PHE A 586 -6.95 11.90 -20.76
C PHE A 586 -7.47 11.48 -19.39
N VAL A 587 -7.66 12.43 -18.47
CA VAL A 587 -8.02 12.09 -17.08
C VAL A 587 -9.22 12.92 -16.63
N LEU A 588 -10.23 12.25 -16.07
CA LEU A 588 -11.30 12.89 -15.31
C LEU A 588 -11.04 12.69 -13.82
N VAL A 589 -10.91 13.78 -13.08
CA VAL A 589 -10.91 13.77 -11.61
C VAL A 589 -12.30 14.15 -11.10
N ILE A 590 -12.90 13.26 -10.30
CA ILE A 590 -14.20 13.43 -9.66
C ILE A 590 -14.00 13.51 -8.14
N ASP A 591 -13.95 14.72 -7.61
CA ASP A 591 -13.85 14.95 -6.18
C ASP A 591 -15.20 14.71 -5.49
N GLU A 592 -15.18 14.13 -4.29
CA GLU A 592 -16.37 13.80 -3.50
C GLU A 592 -17.39 12.95 -4.28
N ILE A 593 -16.91 11.93 -5.00
CA ILE A 593 -17.70 11.11 -5.94
C ILE A 593 -18.98 10.51 -5.31
N ASN A 594 -18.97 10.27 -4.00
CA ASN A 594 -20.08 9.69 -3.26
C ASN A 594 -21.18 10.72 -2.86
N ARG A 595 -20.94 12.03 -3.00
CA ARG A 595 -21.94 13.09 -2.69
C ARG A 595 -23.08 13.21 -3.71
N ALA A 596 -22.97 12.53 -4.84
CA ALA A 596 -24.06 12.38 -5.81
C ALA A 596 -24.50 10.91 -5.92
N ASN A 597 -25.70 10.68 -6.45
CA ASN A 597 -26.13 9.32 -6.80
C ASN A 597 -25.37 8.87 -8.06
N ILE A 598 -24.25 8.19 -7.87
CA ILE A 598 -23.34 7.78 -8.95
C ILE A 598 -24.07 6.97 -10.02
N SER A 599 -24.95 6.04 -9.60
CA SER A 599 -25.71 5.22 -10.56
C SER A 599 -26.61 6.06 -11.46
N ARG A 600 -27.19 7.14 -10.94
CA ARG A 600 -27.99 8.08 -11.73
C ARG A 600 -27.13 8.99 -12.62
N VAL A 601 -25.97 9.44 -12.13
CA VAL A 601 -25.07 10.31 -12.89
C VAL A 601 -24.41 9.58 -14.06
N PHE A 602 -23.95 8.35 -13.84
CA PHE A 602 -23.34 7.52 -14.89
C PHE A 602 -24.39 6.83 -15.77
N GLY A 603 -25.60 6.57 -15.24
CA GLY A 603 -26.68 5.95 -16.01
C GLY A 603 -26.25 4.65 -16.68
N GLU A 604 -26.44 4.58 -17.99
CA GLU A 604 -26.09 3.44 -18.85
C GLU A 604 -24.57 3.27 -19.08
N LEU A 605 -23.74 4.25 -18.70
CA LEU A 605 -22.29 4.19 -18.87
C LEU A 605 -21.59 3.21 -17.93
N ILE A 606 -22.25 2.79 -16.86
CA ILE A 606 -21.65 1.93 -15.84
C ILE A 606 -21.02 0.70 -16.50
N THR A 607 -21.66 0.11 -17.51
CA THR A 607 -21.13 -1.05 -18.23
C THR A 607 -19.90 -0.71 -19.08
N LEU A 608 -19.82 0.49 -19.64
CA LEU A 608 -18.71 0.93 -20.51
C LEU A 608 -17.42 1.27 -19.74
N LEU A 609 -17.50 1.39 -18.41
CA LEU A 609 -16.33 1.68 -17.58
C LEU A 609 -15.35 0.52 -17.51
N GLU A 610 -15.81 -0.72 -17.73
CA GLU A 610 -14.98 -1.93 -17.69
C GLU A 610 -13.93 -1.89 -18.80
N ASP A 611 -12.68 -2.25 -18.46
CA ASP A 611 -11.53 -2.08 -19.34
C ASP A 611 -11.67 -2.84 -20.66
N ASP A 612 -12.27 -4.04 -20.64
CA ASP A 612 -12.48 -4.91 -21.80
C ASP A 612 -13.61 -4.44 -22.73
N LYS A 613 -14.47 -3.51 -22.27
CA LYS A 613 -15.65 -3.01 -23.00
C LYS A 613 -15.42 -1.66 -23.67
N ARG A 614 -14.25 -1.07 -23.47
CA ARG A 614 -13.85 0.18 -24.10
C ARG A 614 -13.57 0.00 -25.59
N LEU A 615 -13.52 1.13 -26.31
CA LEU A 615 -13.25 1.12 -27.75
C LEU A 615 -11.89 0.46 -28.04
N GLY A 616 -11.86 -0.44 -29.03
CA GLY A 616 -10.68 -1.17 -29.48
C GLY A 616 -10.28 -2.38 -28.64
N GLU A 617 -11.02 -2.72 -27.58
CA GLU A 617 -10.74 -3.84 -26.67
C GLU A 617 -11.56 -5.10 -27.06
N GLU A 618 -11.23 -6.26 -26.48
CA GLU A 618 -11.75 -7.57 -26.89
C GLU A 618 -13.30 -7.65 -26.87
N ASN A 619 -13.93 -7.06 -25.86
CA ASN A 619 -15.38 -7.07 -25.67
C ASN A 619 -16.00 -5.68 -25.90
N GLU A 620 -15.45 -4.90 -26.86
CA GLU A 620 -15.91 -3.54 -27.19
C GLU A 620 -17.44 -3.43 -27.19
N LEU A 621 -17.95 -2.49 -26.39
CA LEU A 621 -19.38 -2.19 -26.31
C LEU A 621 -19.64 -0.74 -26.69
N LYS A 622 -20.73 -0.53 -27.43
CA LYS A 622 -21.25 0.80 -27.77
C LYS A 622 -22.73 0.88 -27.43
N ILE A 623 -23.18 2.06 -27.03
CA ILE A 623 -24.56 2.33 -26.62
C ILE A 623 -25.17 3.44 -27.46
N THR A 624 -26.51 3.51 -27.44
CA THR A 624 -27.25 4.67 -27.95
C THR A 624 -27.61 5.58 -26.78
N LEU A 625 -27.20 6.84 -26.84
CA LEU A 625 -27.48 7.83 -25.82
C LEU A 625 -28.96 8.29 -25.89
N PRO A 626 -29.55 8.80 -24.79
CA PRO A 626 -30.95 9.26 -24.74
C PRO A 626 -31.29 10.36 -25.75
N ASN A 627 -30.29 11.11 -26.20
CA ASN A 627 -30.43 12.18 -27.20
C ASN A 627 -30.50 11.65 -28.65
N GLY A 628 -30.47 10.33 -28.85
CA GLY A 628 -30.52 9.64 -30.14
C GLY A 628 -29.16 9.41 -30.81
N GLU A 629 -28.07 9.86 -30.20
CA GLU A 629 -26.71 9.62 -30.69
C GLU A 629 -26.36 8.13 -30.57
N LYS A 630 -25.97 7.52 -31.69
CA LYS A 630 -25.65 6.11 -31.77
C LYS A 630 -24.15 5.89 -31.60
N ASP A 631 -23.80 4.67 -31.21
CA ASP A 631 -22.42 4.18 -31.21
C ASP A 631 -21.46 4.92 -30.26
N PHE A 632 -21.98 5.43 -29.14
CA PHE A 632 -21.15 6.02 -28.09
C PHE A 632 -20.40 4.92 -27.33
N GLY A 633 -19.10 5.12 -27.11
CA GLY A 633 -18.24 4.22 -26.33
C GLY A 633 -17.08 4.99 -25.70
N ILE A 634 -16.53 4.45 -24.62
CA ILE A 634 -15.44 5.08 -23.87
C ILE A 634 -14.10 4.69 -24.52
N PRO A 635 -13.23 5.65 -24.88
CA PRO A 635 -11.93 5.34 -25.48
C PRO A 635 -10.94 4.76 -24.44
N PRO A 636 -9.96 3.96 -24.88
CA PRO A 636 -9.08 3.23 -23.97
C PRO A 636 -8.03 4.13 -23.28
N ASN A 637 -7.78 5.33 -23.82
CA ASN A 637 -6.86 6.32 -23.27
C ASN A 637 -7.53 7.34 -22.32
N LEU A 638 -8.76 7.06 -21.85
CA LEU A 638 -9.44 7.85 -20.83
C LEU A 638 -9.27 7.21 -19.45
N PHE A 639 -8.99 7.99 -18.42
CA PHE A 639 -8.83 7.52 -17.05
C PHE A 639 -9.76 8.30 -16.11
N ILE A 640 -10.24 7.65 -15.05
CA ILE A 640 -11.11 8.27 -14.05
C ILE A 640 -10.51 8.10 -12.66
N ILE A 641 -10.38 9.20 -11.92
CA ILE A 641 -9.93 9.24 -10.54
C ILE A 641 -11.05 9.84 -9.69
N GLY A 642 -11.66 9.04 -8.82
CA GLY A 642 -12.60 9.50 -7.82
C GLY A 642 -11.93 9.78 -6.47
N THR A 643 -12.42 10.72 -5.70
CA THR A 643 -12.10 10.84 -4.26
C THR A 643 -13.36 10.61 -3.43
N MET A 644 -13.21 9.92 -2.29
CA MET A 644 -14.32 9.52 -1.43
C MET A 644 -13.99 9.72 0.04
N ASN A 645 -14.75 10.60 0.71
CA ASN A 645 -14.72 10.68 2.16
C ASN A 645 -15.61 9.59 2.76
N THR A 646 -15.05 8.76 3.64
CA THR A 646 -15.78 7.62 4.21
C THR A 646 -16.48 7.91 5.53
N ALA A 647 -16.11 9.01 6.20
CA ALA A 647 -16.73 9.43 7.48
C ALA A 647 -18.15 10.01 7.32
N ASP A 648 -18.47 10.54 6.14
CA ASP A 648 -19.69 11.30 5.90
C ASP A 648 -20.87 10.35 5.65
N LYS A 649 -21.81 10.34 6.61
CA LYS A 649 -22.99 9.46 6.63
C LYS A 649 -24.14 9.97 5.76
N SER A 650 -24.05 11.18 5.21
CA SER A 650 -25.12 11.82 4.42
C SER A 650 -25.17 11.37 2.95
N ILE A 651 -24.50 10.27 2.65
CA ILE A 651 -23.96 9.93 1.33
C ILE A 651 -24.66 8.71 0.74
N ALA A 652 -24.82 8.71 -0.59
CA ALA A 652 -25.34 7.55 -1.33
C ALA A 652 -24.32 6.39 -1.27
N LEU A 653 -24.76 5.21 -0.83
CA LEU A 653 -23.93 4.00 -0.87
C LEU A 653 -23.49 3.72 -2.31
N ILE A 654 -22.19 3.49 -2.52
CA ILE A 654 -21.68 3.05 -3.82
C ILE A 654 -22.22 1.64 -4.09
N ASP A 655 -22.94 1.49 -5.19
CA ASP A 655 -23.48 0.21 -5.64
C ASP A 655 -22.34 -0.81 -5.88
N ILE A 656 -22.61 -2.08 -5.58
CA ILE A 656 -21.74 -3.23 -5.88
C ILE A 656 -21.34 -3.23 -7.36
N ALA A 657 -22.24 -2.83 -8.25
CA ALA A 657 -21.97 -2.69 -9.68
C ALA A 657 -20.80 -1.73 -9.95
N LEU A 658 -20.79 -0.55 -9.34
CA LEU A 658 -19.71 0.42 -9.49
C LEU A 658 -18.44 -0.05 -8.77
N ARG A 659 -18.60 -0.69 -7.61
CA ARG A 659 -17.45 -1.19 -6.83
C ARG A 659 -16.58 -2.18 -7.61
N ARG A 660 -17.15 -2.95 -8.52
CA ARG A 660 -16.43 -3.91 -9.38
C ARG A 660 -15.66 -3.26 -10.55
N ARG A 661 -15.88 -1.97 -10.80
CA ARG A 661 -15.41 -1.25 -12.00
C ARG A 661 -14.40 -0.15 -11.69
N PHE A 662 -14.19 0.08 -10.40
CA PHE A 662 -13.18 0.98 -9.87
C PHE A 662 -12.27 0.18 -8.94
N GLU A 663 -10.99 0.48 -8.99
CA GLU A 663 -10.05 0.05 -7.96
C GLU A 663 -10.11 0.99 -6.77
N PHE A 664 -10.18 0.45 -5.55
CA PHE A 664 -10.34 1.25 -4.33
C PHE A 664 -9.01 1.36 -3.60
N ILE A 665 -8.51 2.58 -3.49
CA ILE A 665 -7.22 2.89 -2.90
C ILE A 665 -7.43 3.60 -1.55
N GLY A 666 -7.00 2.96 -0.47
CA GLY A 666 -7.18 3.46 0.89
C GLY A 666 -6.12 4.49 1.29
N TYR A 667 -6.57 5.68 1.68
CA TYR A 667 -5.75 6.78 2.21
C TYR A 667 -6.04 6.98 3.69
N TYR A 668 -5.12 6.52 4.53
CA TYR A 668 -5.21 6.60 5.99
C TYR A 668 -4.21 7.62 6.58
N PRO A 669 -4.36 8.02 7.84
CA PRO A 669 -3.43 8.94 8.48
C PRO A 669 -2.00 8.41 8.47
N GLN A 670 -1.05 9.25 8.05
CA GLN A 670 0.38 9.01 8.08
C GLN A 670 0.96 9.64 9.34
N TYR A 671 2.00 9.04 9.93
CA TYR A 671 2.56 9.45 11.22
C TYR A 671 4.03 9.86 11.10
N GLU A 672 4.37 10.48 9.97
CA GLU A 672 5.74 10.74 9.55
C GLU A 672 5.82 12.08 8.82
N GLY A 673 6.98 12.73 8.81
CA GLY A 673 7.24 13.93 7.98
C GLY A 673 6.65 15.25 8.50
N TYR A 674 6.20 15.32 9.76
CA TYR A 674 5.76 16.55 10.44
C TYR A 674 6.07 16.51 11.95
N ASP A 675 5.66 17.53 12.71
CA ASP A 675 6.01 17.71 14.13
C ASP A 675 5.78 16.45 15.00
N GLU A 676 6.81 16.00 15.73
CA GLU A 676 6.77 14.78 16.54
C GLU A 676 5.71 14.81 17.65
N ASN A 677 5.44 15.99 18.24
CA ASN A 677 4.43 16.09 19.29
C ASN A 677 3.03 15.94 18.69
N ALA A 678 2.80 16.53 17.52
CA ALA A 678 1.57 16.35 16.75
C ALA A 678 1.39 14.89 16.30
N ILE A 679 2.47 14.19 15.90
CA ILE A 679 2.43 12.77 15.57
C ILE A 679 1.95 11.94 16.77
N LYS A 680 2.60 12.10 17.94
CA LYS A 680 2.24 11.36 19.17
C LYS A 680 0.79 11.63 19.60
N LEU A 681 0.37 12.89 19.55
CA LEU A 681 -1.01 13.29 19.81
C LEU A 681 -1.98 12.61 18.84
N LEU A 682 -1.71 12.70 17.53
CA LEU A 682 -2.58 12.14 16.50
C LEU A 682 -2.71 10.62 16.63
N GLN A 683 -1.61 9.91 16.92
CA GLN A 683 -1.63 8.46 17.16
C GLN A 683 -2.52 8.09 18.35
N ALA A 684 -2.37 8.80 19.48
CA ALA A 684 -3.17 8.54 20.68
C ALA A 684 -4.67 8.83 20.45
N VAL A 685 -4.98 9.97 19.82
CA VAL A 685 -6.37 10.35 19.48
C VAL A 685 -6.97 9.35 18.50
N ASN A 686 -6.26 8.96 17.45
CA ASN A 686 -6.76 7.98 16.47
C ASN A 686 -6.95 6.59 17.07
N ALA A 687 -6.09 6.15 17.98
CA ALA A 687 -6.28 4.90 18.70
C ALA A 687 -7.58 4.92 19.54
N SER A 688 -7.83 6.00 20.27
CA SER A 688 -9.05 6.17 21.07
C SER A 688 -10.31 6.27 20.21
N ILE A 689 -10.25 6.99 19.08
CA ILE A 689 -11.35 7.04 18.11
C ILE A 689 -11.65 5.64 17.57
N PHE A 690 -10.62 4.89 17.16
CA PHE A 690 -10.79 3.54 16.64
C PHE A 690 -11.39 2.60 17.69
N GLU A 691 -10.97 2.71 18.94
CA GLU A 691 -11.53 1.93 20.05
C GLU A 691 -13.04 2.17 20.21
N LYS A 692 -13.49 3.43 20.14
CA LYS A 692 -14.90 3.81 20.33
C LYS A 692 -15.77 3.61 19.10
N LYS A 693 -15.23 3.80 17.88
CA LYS A 693 -15.97 3.71 16.61
C LYS A 693 -15.88 2.35 15.93
N LYS A 694 -14.84 1.57 16.22
CA LYS A 694 -14.51 0.30 15.55
C LYS A 694 -14.44 0.41 14.01
N SER A 695 -14.06 1.58 13.50
CA SER A 695 -13.87 1.83 12.07
C SER A 695 -12.75 2.84 11.84
N ALA A 696 -11.94 2.59 10.80
CA ALA A 696 -10.88 3.48 10.35
C ALA A 696 -11.40 4.71 9.57
N ASP A 697 -12.70 4.73 9.23
CA ASP A 697 -13.31 5.84 8.48
C ASP A 697 -13.39 7.14 9.29
N TYR A 698 -13.37 7.04 10.61
CA TYR A 698 -13.48 8.18 11.53
C TYR A 698 -12.12 8.70 12.01
N LEU A 699 -11.01 8.14 11.54
CA LEU A 699 -9.70 8.62 11.98
C LEU A 699 -9.48 10.08 11.53
N ILE A 700 -8.62 10.79 12.24
CA ILE A 700 -8.23 12.16 11.92
C ILE A 700 -6.99 12.10 11.04
N GLY A 701 -7.06 12.74 9.87
CA GLY A 701 -5.95 12.81 8.94
C GLY A 701 -4.84 13.79 9.37
N HIS A 702 -3.63 13.53 8.87
CA HIS A 702 -2.40 14.26 9.21
C HIS A 702 -2.37 15.69 8.64
N ALA A 703 -3.14 15.99 7.59
CA ALA A 703 -3.11 17.30 6.92
C ALA A 703 -3.44 18.49 7.85
N TYR A 704 -4.20 18.28 8.91
CA TYR A 704 -4.49 19.33 9.90
C TYR A 704 -3.25 19.80 10.66
N PHE A 705 -2.26 18.91 10.84
CA PHE A 705 -1.06 19.13 11.63
C PHE A 705 0.19 19.46 10.78
N MET A 706 0.09 19.35 9.46
CA MET A 706 1.20 19.72 8.55
C MET A 706 1.38 21.22 8.40
N LYS A 707 0.33 22.02 8.66
CA LYS A 707 0.45 23.48 8.70
C LYS A 707 1.10 23.83 10.03
N GLN A 708 2.14 24.67 10.02
CA GLN A 708 2.90 25.12 11.19
C GLN A 708 2.08 26.03 12.13
N LEU A 709 0.89 25.59 12.52
CA LEU A 709 0.00 26.22 13.48
C LEU A 709 0.21 25.59 14.87
N PRO A 710 -0.02 26.35 15.95
CA PRO A 710 -0.02 25.78 17.29
C PRO A 710 -1.03 24.63 17.42
N ILE A 711 -0.65 23.57 18.13
CA ILE A 711 -1.48 22.36 18.29
C ILE A 711 -2.82 22.72 18.94
N GLU A 712 -2.83 23.62 19.93
CA GLU A 712 -4.02 24.17 20.57
C GLU A 712 -5.01 24.70 19.54
N THR A 713 -4.53 25.52 18.61
CA THR A 713 -5.34 26.14 17.56
C THR A 713 -5.90 25.09 16.60
N VAL A 714 -5.10 24.07 16.26
CA VAL A 714 -5.55 22.95 15.42
C VAL A 714 -6.63 22.13 16.12
N LEU A 715 -6.44 21.84 17.41
CA LEU A 715 -7.41 21.12 18.22
C LEU A 715 -8.73 21.88 18.32
N GLU A 716 -8.69 23.15 18.72
CA GLU A 716 -9.86 24.00 18.90
C GLU A 716 -10.68 24.19 17.63
N ASN A 717 -10.01 24.50 16.51
CA ASN A 717 -10.69 24.97 15.31
C ASN A 717 -10.94 23.90 14.24
N LYS A 718 -10.29 22.72 14.35
CA LYS A 718 -10.38 21.67 13.33
C LYS A 718 -10.75 20.32 13.92
N VAL A 719 -10.02 19.85 14.93
CA VAL A 719 -10.21 18.49 15.45
C VAL A 719 -11.46 18.38 16.33
N LEU A 720 -11.65 19.29 17.29
CA LEU A 720 -12.78 19.23 18.21
C LEU A 720 -14.15 19.39 17.52
N PRO A 721 -14.34 20.33 16.58
CA PRO A 721 -15.59 20.41 15.82
C PRO A 721 -15.91 19.10 15.07
N LEU A 722 -14.89 18.47 14.47
CA LEU A 722 -15.05 17.21 13.75
C LEU A 722 -15.41 16.04 14.70
N LEU A 723 -14.75 15.97 15.86
CA LEU A 723 -15.08 14.98 16.89
C LEU A 723 -16.50 15.18 17.45
N MET A 724 -16.94 16.43 17.60
CA MET A 724 -18.30 16.73 18.01
C MET A 724 -19.33 16.21 17.01
N GLU A 725 -19.06 16.31 15.70
CA GLU A 725 -19.89 15.70 14.68
C GLU A 725 -19.88 14.17 14.76
N TYR A 726 -18.69 13.57 14.86
CA TYR A 726 -18.54 12.11 14.94
C TYR A 726 -19.27 11.51 16.12
N PHE A 727 -19.22 12.16 17.29
CA PHE A 727 -19.84 11.67 18.52
C PHE A 727 -21.18 12.34 18.84
N SER A 728 -21.82 12.96 17.84
CA SER A 728 -23.18 13.50 17.93
C SER A 728 -23.37 14.47 19.10
N GLY A 729 -22.37 15.33 19.31
CA GLY A 729 -22.37 16.37 20.35
C GLY A 729 -22.05 15.89 21.77
N LYS A 730 -21.64 14.63 21.98
CA LYS A 730 -21.33 14.09 23.32
C LYS A 730 -19.94 14.56 23.81
N THR A 731 -19.93 15.65 24.56
CA THR A 731 -18.71 16.35 25.01
C THR A 731 -17.87 15.54 25.99
N ASP A 732 -18.49 14.69 26.82
CA ASP A 732 -17.84 13.75 27.73
C ASP A 732 -17.03 12.70 26.96
N ILE A 733 -17.62 12.12 25.91
CA ILE A 733 -16.94 11.17 25.04
C ILE A 733 -15.78 11.86 24.32
N VAL A 734 -16.01 13.05 23.76
CA VAL A 734 -14.96 13.81 23.08
C VAL A 734 -13.80 14.16 24.02
N SER A 735 -14.07 14.54 25.26
CA SER A 735 -13.01 14.79 26.27
C SER A 735 -12.19 13.52 26.54
N SER A 736 -12.85 12.37 26.69
CA SER A 736 -12.19 11.08 26.94
C SER A 736 -11.28 10.61 25.80
N ILE A 737 -11.45 11.14 24.57
CA ILE A 737 -10.59 10.79 23.43
C ILE A 737 -9.14 11.24 23.64
N PHE A 738 -8.94 12.29 24.44
CA PHE A 738 -7.62 12.87 24.70
C PHE A 738 -6.93 12.25 25.93
N GLU A 739 -7.57 11.33 26.66
CA GLU A 739 -6.95 10.64 27.79
C GLU A 739 -5.69 9.88 27.33
N GLY A 740 -4.56 10.12 28.01
CA GLY A 740 -3.28 9.49 27.64
C GLY A 740 -2.57 10.11 26.43
N SER A 741 -3.13 11.14 25.79
CA SER A 741 -2.50 11.84 24.65
C SER A 741 -1.43 12.87 25.04
N GLY A 742 -1.27 13.14 26.34
CA GLY A 742 -0.47 14.25 26.86
C GLY A 742 -1.17 15.61 26.80
N TRP A 743 -2.44 15.65 26.37
CA TRP A 743 -3.29 16.83 26.34
C TRP A 743 -4.51 16.65 27.23
N THR A 744 -4.85 17.68 27.99
CA THR A 744 -6.10 17.77 28.74
C THR A 744 -7.07 18.62 27.95
N VAL A 745 -8.17 18.01 27.53
CA VAL A 745 -9.26 18.67 26.83
C VAL A 745 -10.53 18.44 27.61
N SER A 746 -11.17 19.51 28.06
CA SER A 746 -12.41 19.45 28.85
C SER A 746 -13.42 20.48 28.35
N TYR A 747 -14.69 20.14 28.45
CA TYR A 747 -15.78 21.02 28.04
C TYR A 747 -16.36 21.77 29.23
N ASP A 748 -16.40 23.10 29.16
CA ASP A 748 -17.05 23.95 30.15
C ASP A 748 -18.49 24.22 29.72
N SER A 749 -19.45 23.65 30.48
CA SER A 749 -20.87 23.82 30.21
C SER A 749 -21.44 25.17 30.63
N SER A 750 -20.69 25.97 31.39
CA SER A 750 -21.10 27.32 31.80
C SER A 750 -20.80 28.39 30.76
N SER A 751 -19.69 28.23 30.03
CA SER A 751 -19.26 29.11 28.94
C SER A 751 -19.48 28.52 27.54
N TYR A 752 -19.87 27.25 27.45
CA TYR A 752 -20.01 26.48 26.21
C TYR A 752 -18.72 26.42 25.38
N SER A 753 -17.56 26.36 26.05
CA SER A 753 -16.24 26.40 25.42
C SER A 753 -15.36 25.21 25.81
N TRP A 754 -14.36 24.92 24.97
CA TRP A 754 -13.33 23.92 25.24
C TRP A 754 -12.16 24.53 25.98
N ASN A 755 -11.75 23.91 27.09
CA ASN A 755 -10.50 24.20 27.79
C ASN A 755 -9.44 23.20 27.32
N ILE A 756 -8.38 23.71 26.70
CA ILE A 756 -7.29 22.91 26.11
C ILE A 756 -5.99 23.30 26.81
N SER A 757 -5.30 22.32 27.38
CA SER A 757 -3.99 22.52 28.00
C SER A 757 -3.08 21.32 27.80
N LYS A 758 -1.79 21.55 27.61
CA LYS A 758 -0.79 20.48 27.58
C LYS A 758 -0.58 19.94 29.00
N GLY A 759 -0.69 18.62 29.19
CA GLY A 759 -0.45 17.98 30.49
C GLY A 759 0.97 18.26 30.97
N GLY A 760 1.12 18.73 32.21
CA GLY A 760 2.42 18.94 32.84
C GLY A 760 3.22 17.65 32.92
N ALA A 761 4.53 17.76 32.67
CA ALA A 761 5.50 16.67 32.69
C ALA A 761 5.57 15.92 34.03
#